data_AF-A0A163BT64-F1
#
_entry.id   AF-A0A163BT64-F1
#
_cell.length_a   1.000
_cell.length_b   1.000
_cell.length_c   1.000
_cell.angle_alpha   90.00
_cell.angle_beta   90.00
_cell.angle_gamma   90.00
#
_symmetry.space_group_name_H-M   'P 1'
#
loop_
_entity.id
_entity.type
_entity.pdbx_description
1 polymer ?
#
loop_
_entity_poly.entity_id
_entity_poly.type
_entity_poly.pdbx_seq_one_letter_code
_entity_poly.pdbx_strand_id
1 'polypeptide(L)'
;MTSTTSSGPVTRIVLSRFHPHVIAARKADRASAFLTLYAPRPELVFDRKTMNAMLRLSVRPFGAAGFCHTDNQVYEGVYQSKLHVTPSHKPVGTVVALGDRASKSWKIGQRVGMLNLRHAYNDCHGCSNYREGDLPNMRLCENKEMAGIQDGGAFVEYIVADADSSTLLLEGLSFEQAAPMMCAGATVWGGISKLGLSKDLPVAVIGTGGLGQLAIQFLKALRHPTVAIDNREEGQDLTRKVGPEALRADKVVDYNAKDAAEQVIKFGGDAGGVAGVVVCVCIPLGLPPDGFKFGAFDLVFKELAVCGSLVATKPLTDEMMNIVEKHSIRSHITTIDFKDVPKLPDMYMDKHLKGRLVLKMWAAESFYKAQASVYDATRVRLLRGREDMLGLVAAQLKHRAEAGLISQRPVWVDIGGGTGWNVEQMNSFISVPEIFRAVYIVDLSPSLCEMARKRFARLGWKNVKVICQDARAFRLHEHEAQAYERKEYKVKGHNVRDLDENADAGGAELVTMSYALSMIPEFYPVIDSIESLLSPNGVAGVVDFYVQNQIDFRGRNYIGGAIDRHCIWLSRVFWRTWFEIDRVNLEAARRDYLEYRFGTVLSINARNNFFCTGIKLPYYIWVGCPKDSGASTKKLAEIDAAATESPYLSALDLQTGATQTDIEIHSKAYESAIVNLQSSLPLPATWYQNHHWRIHYDSTLLKHARFNNSYIYAFTWEDDVADHRILKPSANDVILAIGSAGDNILSFCLANPRRVHAVDLNPSQNHLLELKVASLTALGYQDVWKLFGEGKHGDFKNILIQKLSPHLSSEAFQFWLHNGPSVFSSSSKGLYYSGGSGNALAMGGWLFRLLGMSSDVKKLCAAQTLNEQREIWQRSIKTVLHSKILTYCILGNEKWLWKALGVPPAQRAVIEADFIKTADFSETKTAKKNAGEEYMAFHEEPSDEALKSSSGNAIYEYVLNTFEPVINTTLLSTQNHYYLLTLLGHYTPSSHPTYLSPKSHVKLSKPNAFNGLRIHTDEISEVIARMRPSTLTIVVVMDSMDWFPPTGQQAVKQIRALNKALKVKGRVMLRSAGLEPWYLKVFGENGFSCKRVAVRVPGSCIDRVNMYASTWICTKEVGLEQEDIKTRTRQTSLAELELEAPAMHVDE
;
A
#
# COMPACT_ATOMS: atom_id res chain seq x y z
N MET A 1 46.68 -24.75 -49.99
CA MET A 1 45.38 -25.20 -50.50
C MET A 1 44.38 -25.01 -49.36
N THR A 2 43.67 -23.87 -49.32
CA THR A 2 42.28 -23.68 -49.83
C THR A 2 41.25 -24.23 -48.84
N SER A 3 40.08 -23.66 -48.54
CA SER A 3 39.36 -22.45 -48.96
C SER A 3 37.97 -22.51 -48.29
N THR A 4 37.46 -21.36 -47.81
CA THR A 4 36.09 -20.81 -47.93
C THR A 4 34.79 -21.67 -47.89
N THR A 5 33.73 -21.01 -47.34
CA THR A 5 32.29 -20.98 -47.76
C THR A 5 31.39 -22.20 -47.47
N SER A 6 30.09 -22.14 -47.15
CA SER A 6 29.04 -21.09 -47.06
C SER A 6 27.73 -21.66 -46.46
N SER A 7 26.87 -20.76 -45.94
CA SER A 7 25.39 -20.67 -46.08
C SER A 7 24.38 -21.73 -45.54
N GLY A 8 23.46 -21.24 -44.69
CA GLY A 8 21.99 -21.46 -44.73
C GLY A 8 21.40 -22.60 -43.86
N PRO A 9 20.16 -22.50 -43.32
CA PRO A 9 19.01 -21.72 -43.83
C PRO A 9 18.34 -20.76 -42.80
N VAL A 10 17.70 -19.70 -43.31
CA VAL A 10 16.79 -18.81 -42.55
C VAL A 10 15.39 -18.93 -43.14
N THR A 11 14.41 -19.20 -42.27
CA THR A 11 13.00 -19.35 -42.59
C THR A 11 12.37 -18.00 -42.96
N ARG A 12 11.80 -17.92 -44.17
CA ARG A 12 11.00 -16.79 -44.69
C ARG A 12 9.61 -16.78 -44.05
N ILE A 13 9.19 -15.64 -43.49
CA ILE A 13 7.77 -15.26 -43.37
C ILE A 13 7.47 -14.22 -44.46
N VAL A 14 6.40 -14.49 -45.19
CA VAL A 14 5.92 -13.77 -46.36
C VAL A 14 5.28 -12.45 -45.95
N LEU A 15 5.76 -11.32 -46.48
CA LEU A 15 4.99 -10.07 -46.56
C LEU A 15 4.77 -9.74 -48.05
N SER A 16 3.50 -9.62 -48.40
CA SER A 16 2.96 -9.41 -49.73
C SER A 16 3.40 -8.08 -50.35
N ARG A 17 3.61 -8.13 -51.67
CA ARG A 17 3.80 -7.01 -52.60
C ARG A 17 2.75 -5.91 -52.41
N PHE A 18 3.18 -4.65 -52.33
CA PHE A 18 2.41 -3.50 -52.80
C PHE A 18 3.28 -2.68 -53.78
N HIS A 19 2.76 -2.52 -55.00
CA HIS A 19 3.27 -1.62 -56.04
C HIS A 19 2.63 -0.21 -55.84
N PRO A 20 3.05 0.85 -56.56
CA PRO A 20 3.35 2.15 -55.99
C PRO A 20 2.22 3.16 -56.29
N HIS A 21 1.24 3.30 -55.41
CA HIS A 21 0.27 4.41 -55.48
C HIS A 21 -0.25 4.75 -54.08
N VAL A 22 0.50 5.55 -53.30
CA VAL A 22 -0.05 6.31 -52.16
C VAL A 22 0.66 7.66 -52.07
N ILE A 23 0.26 8.60 -52.93
CA ILE A 23 0.38 10.03 -52.64
C ILE A 23 -0.87 10.36 -51.81
N ALA A 24 -0.71 10.41 -50.48
CA ALA A 24 -1.59 11.03 -49.46
C ALA A 24 -1.60 10.22 -48.15
N ALA A 25 -0.46 10.10 -47.47
CA ALA A 25 -0.43 9.67 -46.07
C ALA A 25 -0.58 10.91 -45.16
N ARG A 26 -1.61 10.88 -44.30
CA ARG A 26 -2.04 11.99 -43.42
C ARG A 26 -0.94 12.43 -42.44
N LYS A 27 -0.84 13.74 -42.16
CA LYS A 27 0.03 14.39 -41.15
C LYS A 27 0.14 13.62 -39.80
N ALA A 28 -0.88 12.88 -39.41
CA ALA A 28 -0.96 12.15 -38.14
C ALA A 28 0.11 11.05 -37.96
N ASP A 29 0.46 10.29 -39.02
CA ASP A 29 1.47 9.22 -38.91
C ASP A 29 2.90 9.77 -38.78
N ARG A 30 3.16 10.95 -39.36
CA ARG A 30 4.46 11.64 -39.23
C ARG A 30 4.66 12.24 -37.84
N ALA A 31 3.60 12.76 -37.22
CA ALA A 31 3.68 13.30 -35.85
C ALA A 31 4.06 12.22 -34.84
N SER A 32 3.47 11.02 -34.94
CA SER A 32 3.78 9.87 -34.06
C SER A 32 5.22 9.35 -34.27
N ALA A 33 5.70 9.31 -35.52
CA ALA A 33 7.04 8.83 -35.85
C ALA A 33 8.17 9.86 -35.55
N PHE A 34 7.87 11.16 -35.60
CA PHE A 34 8.77 12.28 -35.31
C PHE A 34 8.86 12.59 -33.79
N LEU A 35 7.90 12.12 -32.99
CA LEU A 35 7.81 12.37 -31.56
C LEU A 35 7.84 11.08 -30.75
N THR A 36 8.85 10.23 -30.97
CA THR A 36 9.16 9.12 -30.06
C THR A 36 9.77 9.69 -28.78
N LEU A 37 8.92 10.25 -27.92
CA LEU A 37 9.28 10.88 -26.65
C LEU A 37 9.48 9.89 -25.51
N TYR A 38 9.19 8.60 -25.74
CA TYR A 38 9.34 7.54 -24.75
C TYR A 38 9.81 6.25 -25.42
N ALA A 39 11.12 6.11 -25.55
CA ALA A 39 11.78 4.81 -25.54
C ALA A 39 13.17 5.02 -24.93
N PRO A 40 13.50 4.43 -23.77
CA PRO A 40 14.89 4.23 -23.42
C PRO A 40 15.44 3.34 -24.53
N ARG A 41 16.26 3.87 -25.44
CA ARG A 41 17.08 2.98 -26.27
C ARG A 41 18.07 2.34 -25.30
N PRO A 42 18.03 1.00 -25.11
CA PRO A 42 19.08 0.32 -24.37
C PRO A 42 20.39 0.63 -25.09
N GLU A 43 21.39 1.03 -24.32
CA GLU A 43 22.80 1.19 -24.69
C GLU A 43 23.04 1.40 -26.20
N LEU A 44 23.22 2.66 -26.61
CA LEU A 44 24.02 2.91 -27.80
C LEU A 44 25.41 2.31 -27.53
N VAL A 45 25.64 1.11 -28.07
CA VAL A 45 26.95 0.45 -28.07
C VAL A 45 27.85 1.31 -28.94
N PHE A 46 28.56 2.22 -28.29
CA PHE A 46 29.61 3.01 -28.94
C PHE A 46 30.90 2.21 -28.92
N ASP A 47 31.62 2.22 -30.04
CA ASP A 47 32.97 1.66 -30.13
C ASP A 47 33.86 2.25 -29.01
N ARG A 48 34.73 1.40 -28.44
CA ARG A 48 35.65 1.71 -27.35
C ARG A 48 36.61 2.86 -27.69
N LYS A 49 36.84 3.14 -28.98
CA LYS A 49 37.61 4.32 -29.43
C LYS A 49 36.84 5.64 -29.31
N THR A 50 35.52 5.62 -29.37
CA THR A 50 34.64 6.81 -29.37
C THR A 50 34.24 7.24 -27.95
N MET A 51 34.27 6.31 -26.99
CA MET A 51 33.82 6.54 -25.60
C MET A 51 34.65 7.58 -24.80
N ASN A 52 35.91 7.82 -25.18
CA ASN A 52 36.81 8.60 -24.33
C ASN A 52 36.51 10.12 -24.32
N ALA A 53 36.00 10.72 -25.39
CA ALA A 53 35.84 12.18 -25.51
C ALA A 53 34.43 12.71 -25.12
N MET A 54 33.54 11.84 -24.66
CA MET A 54 32.12 12.16 -24.51
C MET A 54 31.78 12.80 -23.17
N LEU A 55 30.79 13.70 -23.20
CA LEU A 55 30.09 14.24 -22.04
C LEU A 55 28.67 13.67 -22.04
N ARG A 56 28.17 13.22 -20.89
CA ARG A 56 26.73 12.94 -20.72
C ARG A 56 26.07 14.14 -20.05
N LEU A 57 25.16 14.77 -20.78
CA LEU A 57 24.40 15.93 -20.34
C LEU A 57 23.05 15.48 -19.80
N SER A 58 22.68 15.98 -18.62
CA SER A 58 21.31 15.95 -18.13
C SER A 58 20.61 17.22 -18.58
N VAL A 59 19.50 17.05 -19.30
CA VAL A 59 18.63 18.15 -19.72
C VAL A 59 17.47 18.33 -18.71
N ARG A 60 17.26 17.36 -17.79
CA ARG A 60 16.26 17.40 -16.71
C ARG A 60 16.87 16.95 -15.38
N PRO A 61 16.71 17.70 -14.26
CA PRO A 61 15.93 18.93 -14.06
C PRO A 61 16.69 20.24 -14.40
N PHE A 62 17.93 20.15 -14.88
CA PHE A 62 18.84 21.29 -15.02
C PHE A 62 19.12 21.65 -16.50
N GLY A 63 18.10 21.89 -17.32
CA GLY A 63 18.29 22.19 -18.75
C GLY A 63 17.07 22.71 -19.53
N ALA A 64 17.30 23.01 -20.81
CA ALA A 64 16.31 23.46 -21.79
C ALA A 64 16.73 23.06 -23.21
N ALA A 65 15.78 23.04 -24.15
CA ALA A 65 16.04 22.73 -25.55
C ALA A 65 15.21 23.62 -26.48
N GLY A 66 15.85 24.19 -27.51
CA GLY A 66 15.18 25.08 -28.46
C GLY A 66 14.57 24.35 -29.66
N PHE A 67 13.45 24.85 -30.19
CA PHE A 67 12.87 24.42 -31.46
C PHE A 67 13.00 25.56 -32.49
N CYS A 68 13.49 25.26 -33.69
CA CYS A 68 13.46 26.21 -34.79
C CYS A 68 13.15 25.57 -36.15
N HIS A 69 13.27 26.38 -37.20
CA HIS A 69 12.90 25.98 -38.54
C HIS A 69 13.63 24.74 -39.06
N THR A 70 14.91 24.54 -38.71
CA THR A 70 15.63 23.29 -39.01
C THR A 70 14.90 22.07 -38.46
N ASP A 71 14.40 22.12 -37.22
CA ASP A 71 13.63 21.02 -36.62
C ASP A 71 12.29 20.81 -37.35
N ASN A 72 11.64 21.89 -37.79
CA ASN A 72 10.44 21.83 -38.62
C ASN A 72 10.71 21.21 -40.01
N GLN A 73 11.88 21.45 -40.59
CA GLN A 73 12.27 20.87 -41.88
C GLN A 73 12.61 19.39 -41.78
N VAL A 74 13.19 18.95 -40.65
CA VAL A 74 13.32 17.53 -40.33
C VAL A 74 11.93 16.89 -40.24
N TYR A 75 10.96 17.57 -39.59
CA TYR A 75 9.56 17.14 -39.54
C TYR A 75 8.89 17.06 -40.93
N GLU A 76 9.16 18.03 -41.80
CA GLU A 76 8.64 18.05 -43.19
C GLU A 76 9.32 17.02 -44.10
N GLY A 77 10.46 16.46 -43.69
CA GLY A 77 11.23 15.45 -44.42
C GLY A 77 12.28 16.02 -45.37
N VAL A 78 12.62 17.31 -45.27
CA VAL A 78 13.58 18.00 -46.16
C VAL A 78 14.98 17.36 -46.08
N TYR A 79 15.41 16.97 -44.89
CA TYR A 79 16.72 16.36 -44.65
C TYR A 79 16.77 14.85 -44.89
N GLN A 80 15.64 14.22 -45.27
CA GLN A 80 15.52 12.76 -45.45
C GLN A 80 16.04 11.94 -44.24
N SER A 81 15.85 12.50 -43.05
CA SER A 81 16.33 11.93 -41.78
C SER A 81 15.75 10.54 -41.51
N LYS A 82 16.57 9.65 -40.95
CA LYS A 82 16.15 8.29 -40.59
C LYS A 82 15.16 8.33 -39.43
N LEU A 83 13.92 7.89 -39.67
CA LEU A 83 12.91 7.75 -38.61
C LEU A 83 13.16 6.46 -37.81
N HIS A 84 12.95 6.43 -36.48
CA HIS A 84 12.50 7.52 -35.60
C HIS A 84 13.64 8.48 -35.20
N VAL A 85 13.39 9.79 -35.26
CA VAL A 85 14.32 10.86 -34.86
C VAL A 85 13.72 11.73 -33.76
N THR A 86 14.45 11.96 -32.66
CA THR A 86 14.05 12.88 -31.59
C THR A 86 14.35 14.34 -32.02
N PRO A 87 13.43 15.30 -31.85
CA PRO A 87 13.66 16.69 -32.29
C PRO A 87 14.66 17.48 -31.43
N SER A 88 14.99 18.68 -31.92
CA SER A 88 15.87 19.70 -31.31
C SER A 88 17.37 19.43 -31.45
N HIS A 89 18.08 20.43 -31.95
CA HIS A 89 19.54 20.44 -32.10
C HIS A 89 20.21 21.51 -31.23
N LYS A 90 19.54 21.93 -30.15
CA LYS A 90 19.98 23.05 -29.28
C LYS A 90 19.95 22.69 -27.80
N PRO A 91 20.66 21.63 -27.35
CA PRO A 91 20.65 21.23 -25.95
C PRO A 91 21.46 22.18 -25.10
N VAL A 92 20.91 22.53 -23.93
CA VAL A 92 21.67 23.05 -22.81
C VAL A 92 21.29 22.30 -21.54
N GLY A 93 22.28 22.02 -20.69
CA GLY A 93 22.07 21.16 -19.54
C GLY A 93 23.21 21.22 -18.52
N THR A 94 23.24 20.22 -17.66
CA THR A 94 24.30 20.02 -16.66
C THR A 94 25.00 18.70 -16.89
N VAL A 95 26.34 18.69 -16.82
CA VAL A 95 27.14 17.47 -16.96
C VAL A 95 26.84 16.50 -15.81
N VAL A 96 26.48 15.26 -16.13
CA VAL A 96 26.21 14.19 -15.14
C VAL A 96 27.14 12.98 -15.24
N ALA A 97 27.81 12.79 -16.38
CA ALA A 97 28.88 11.81 -16.52
C ALA A 97 29.91 12.27 -17.56
N LEU A 98 31.13 11.74 -17.46
CA LEU A 98 32.29 12.13 -18.27
C LEU A 98 33.00 10.87 -18.79
N GLY A 99 33.43 10.89 -20.05
CA GLY A 99 34.40 9.92 -20.58
C GLY A 99 35.83 10.28 -20.17
N ASP A 100 36.75 9.32 -20.27
CA ASP A 100 38.12 9.41 -19.74
C ASP A 100 38.91 10.63 -20.23
N ARG A 101 38.82 11.00 -21.51
CA ARG A 101 39.48 12.19 -22.07
C ARG A 101 38.76 13.47 -21.60
N ALA A 102 37.44 13.46 -21.59
CA ALA A 102 36.65 14.62 -21.16
C ALA A 102 36.88 14.95 -19.68
N SER A 103 37.11 13.95 -18.83
CA SER A 103 37.40 14.10 -17.39
C SER A 103 38.63 14.97 -17.08
N LYS A 104 39.53 15.17 -18.05
CA LYS A 104 40.72 16.02 -17.90
C LYS A 104 40.41 17.52 -17.92
N SER A 105 39.34 17.93 -18.62
CA SER A 105 39.02 19.34 -18.89
C SER A 105 37.62 19.75 -18.42
N TRP A 106 36.77 18.78 -18.07
CA TRP A 106 35.38 19.00 -17.65
C TRP A 106 35.10 18.38 -16.28
N LYS A 107 34.08 18.89 -15.60
CA LYS A 107 33.65 18.44 -14.26
C LYS A 107 32.14 18.18 -14.24
N ILE A 108 31.74 17.13 -13.51
CA ILE A 108 30.32 16.86 -13.22
C ILE A 108 29.73 18.07 -12.47
N GLY A 109 28.50 18.45 -12.81
CA GLY A 109 27.82 19.63 -12.27
C GLY A 109 28.02 20.92 -13.06
N GLN A 110 28.91 20.95 -14.06
CA GLN A 110 29.08 22.13 -14.91
C GLN A 110 27.88 22.36 -15.83
N ARG A 111 27.49 23.63 -16.00
CA ARG A 111 26.47 24.06 -16.95
C ARG A 111 27.10 24.17 -18.34
N VAL A 112 26.46 23.55 -19.33
CA VAL A 112 27.06 23.36 -20.65
C VAL A 112 26.01 23.45 -21.74
N GLY A 113 26.40 24.03 -22.87
CA GLY A 113 25.63 24.06 -24.10
C GLY A 113 26.36 23.28 -25.20
N MET A 114 25.59 22.58 -26.03
CA MET A 114 26.11 21.75 -27.10
C MET A 114 25.69 22.33 -28.45
N LEU A 115 26.65 22.50 -29.37
CA LEU A 115 26.35 22.78 -30.77
C LEU A 115 25.71 21.56 -31.45
N ASN A 116 25.07 21.74 -32.60
CA ASN A 116 24.40 20.64 -33.30
C ASN A 116 25.31 19.48 -33.76
N LEU A 117 26.63 19.63 -33.69
CA LEU A 117 27.62 18.63 -34.09
C LEU A 117 27.86 17.65 -32.93
N ARG A 118 27.39 16.41 -33.08
CA ARG A 118 27.48 15.35 -32.06
C ARG A 118 28.76 14.55 -32.14
N HIS A 119 29.31 14.35 -33.33
CA HIS A 119 30.56 13.63 -33.53
C HIS A 119 31.24 14.10 -34.82
N ALA A 120 32.58 14.12 -34.83
CA ALA A 120 33.39 14.35 -36.02
C ALA A 120 34.55 13.35 -36.07
N TYR A 121 34.70 12.69 -37.22
CA TYR A 121 35.84 11.81 -37.48
C TYR A 121 37.05 12.67 -37.86
N ASN A 122 38.06 12.74 -36.99
CA ASN A 122 39.23 13.61 -37.09
C ASN A 122 40.26 13.23 -38.19
N ASP A 123 39.82 12.54 -39.26
CA ASP A 123 40.72 11.99 -40.29
C ASP A 123 40.16 12.09 -41.73
N CYS A 124 39.15 12.94 -41.96
CA CYS A 124 38.64 13.19 -43.32
C CYS A 124 39.31 14.43 -43.96
N HIS A 125 39.27 14.53 -45.29
CA HIS A 125 39.85 15.63 -46.06
C HIS A 125 39.39 17.01 -45.54
N GLY A 126 38.10 17.15 -45.24
CA GLY A 126 37.54 18.37 -44.62
C GLY A 126 38.10 18.73 -43.24
N CYS A 127 38.47 17.76 -42.40
CA CYS A 127 39.06 18.01 -41.07
C CYS A 127 40.55 18.36 -41.15
N SER A 128 41.28 17.73 -42.07
CA SER A 128 42.74 17.86 -42.18
C SER A 128 43.17 19.15 -42.90
N ASN A 129 42.41 19.58 -43.92
CA ASN A 129 42.79 20.72 -44.78
C ASN A 129 42.20 22.06 -44.36
N TYR A 130 41.17 22.06 -43.51
CA TYR A 130 40.56 23.27 -42.98
C TYR A 130 40.70 23.24 -41.46
N ARG A 131 41.85 23.69 -40.96
CA ARG A 131 42.14 23.78 -39.51
C ARG A 131 41.96 25.22 -39.02
N GLU A 132 41.57 25.36 -37.77
CA GLU A 132 41.52 26.64 -37.07
C GLU A 132 42.57 26.60 -35.95
N GLY A 133 43.75 27.16 -36.23
CA GLY A 133 44.96 26.87 -35.46
C GLY A 133 45.32 25.37 -35.53
N ASP A 134 45.56 24.76 -34.37
CA ASP A 134 45.89 23.34 -34.27
C ASP A 134 44.66 22.41 -34.31
N LEU A 135 43.43 22.95 -34.27
CA LEU A 135 42.21 22.16 -34.16
C LEU A 135 41.56 21.85 -35.53
N PRO A 136 41.05 20.62 -35.74
CA PRO A 136 40.29 20.28 -36.94
C PRO A 136 38.92 20.98 -36.95
N ASN A 137 38.49 21.49 -38.11
CA ASN A 137 37.20 22.15 -38.24
C ASN A 137 36.05 21.14 -38.44
N MET A 138 35.45 20.73 -37.32
CA MET A 138 34.37 19.73 -37.28
C MET A 138 33.15 20.05 -38.17
N ARG A 139 32.93 21.33 -38.50
CA ARG A 139 31.82 21.78 -39.35
C ARG A 139 31.90 21.23 -40.77
N LEU A 140 33.13 21.08 -41.27
CA LEU A 140 33.43 20.62 -42.62
C LEU A 140 33.75 19.11 -42.66
N CYS A 141 33.56 18.40 -41.54
CA CYS A 141 33.70 16.96 -41.51
C CYS A 141 32.66 16.29 -42.42
N GLU A 142 33.12 15.37 -43.27
CA GLU A 142 32.28 14.60 -44.21
C GLU A 142 31.44 13.54 -43.47
N ASN A 143 31.99 13.01 -42.37
CA ASN A 143 31.38 11.98 -41.54
C ASN A 143 30.80 12.55 -40.23
N LYS A 144 30.31 13.80 -40.26
CA LYS A 144 29.72 14.42 -39.06
C LYS A 144 28.33 13.85 -38.75
N GLU A 145 28.04 13.72 -37.47
CA GLU A 145 26.70 13.41 -36.97
C GLU A 145 26.05 14.68 -36.41
N MET A 146 24.85 15.01 -36.89
CA MET A 146 24.10 16.18 -36.42
C MET A 146 22.91 15.80 -35.53
N ALA A 147 22.94 16.23 -34.27
CA ALA A 147 21.87 16.00 -33.31
C ALA A 147 20.55 16.64 -33.78
N GLY A 148 19.44 15.92 -33.66
CA GLY A 148 18.11 16.39 -34.05
C GLY A 148 17.88 16.46 -35.58
N ILE A 149 18.88 16.11 -36.39
CA ILE A 149 18.82 16.12 -37.85
C ILE A 149 19.10 14.73 -38.41
N GLN A 150 20.32 14.22 -38.24
CA GLN A 150 20.71 12.88 -38.71
C GLN A 150 20.54 11.82 -37.61
N ASP A 151 20.71 12.24 -36.35
CA ASP A 151 20.57 11.39 -35.16
C ASP A 151 19.63 12.04 -34.12
N GLY A 152 19.35 11.34 -33.02
CA GLY A 152 18.47 11.80 -31.94
C GLY A 152 18.92 13.14 -31.33
N GLY A 153 17.95 14.05 -31.22
CA GLY A 153 18.09 15.40 -30.67
C GLY A 153 17.84 15.53 -29.17
N ALA A 154 17.60 16.78 -28.73
CA ALA A 154 17.66 17.24 -27.34
C ALA A 154 16.34 17.16 -26.56
N PHE A 155 15.22 16.75 -27.18
CA PHE A 155 13.94 16.56 -26.47
C PHE A 155 13.89 15.22 -25.70
N VAL A 156 14.93 14.98 -24.90
CA VAL A 156 15.17 13.78 -24.07
C VAL A 156 15.81 14.18 -22.75
N GLU A 157 15.66 13.35 -21.72
CA GLU A 157 16.19 13.65 -20.37
C GLU A 157 17.72 13.69 -20.32
N TYR A 158 18.37 12.87 -21.15
CA TYR A 158 19.83 12.82 -21.27
C TYR A 158 20.26 12.80 -22.73
N ILE A 159 21.30 13.56 -23.05
CA ILE A 159 21.94 13.54 -24.36
C ILE A 159 23.45 13.41 -24.19
N VAL A 160 24.10 12.70 -25.11
CA VAL A 160 25.56 12.61 -25.16
C VAL A 160 26.06 13.69 -26.10
N ALA A 161 27.00 14.50 -25.60
CA ALA A 161 27.64 15.59 -26.33
C ALA A 161 29.14 15.32 -26.49
N ASP A 162 29.73 15.80 -27.58
CA ASP A 162 31.18 15.81 -27.73
C ASP A 162 31.77 16.99 -26.96
N ALA A 163 32.84 16.76 -26.20
CA ALA A 163 33.54 17.80 -25.46
C ALA A 163 34.06 18.93 -26.39
N ASP A 164 34.42 18.59 -27.62
CA ASP A 164 35.01 19.52 -28.58
C ASP A 164 33.96 20.35 -29.34
N SER A 165 32.68 20.01 -29.23
CA SER A 165 31.54 20.80 -29.76
C SER A 165 30.69 21.44 -28.66
N SER A 166 31.16 21.38 -27.41
CA SER A 166 30.46 21.91 -26.23
C SER A 166 31.13 23.15 -25.65
N THR A 167 30.35 24.05 -25.05
CA THR A 167 30.80 25.29 -24.41
C THR A 167 30.25 25.43 -23.00
N LEU A 168 31.01 26.07 -22.11
CA LEU A 168 30.56 26.35 -20.75
C LEU A 168 29.51 27.46 -20.76
N LEU A 169 28.48 27.30 -19.95
CA LEU A 169 27.48 28.33 -19.73
C LEU A 169 27.82 29.10 -18.46
N LEU A 170 27.84 30.43 -18.58
CA LEU A 170 28.12 31.35 -17.49
C LEU A 170 26.92 31.43 -16.55
N GLU A 171 27.16 31.64 -15.25
CA GLU A 171 26.11 31.55 -14.22
C GLU A 171 24.94 32.50 -14.45
N GLY A 172 25.21 33.70 -14.99
CA GLY A 172 24.21 34.75 -15.22
C GLY A 172 23.21 34.48 -16.36
N LEU A 173 23.42 33.47 -17.20
CA LEU A 173 22.56 33.16 -18.34
C LEU A 173 21.62 31.99 -18.03
N SER A 174 20.30 32.16 -18.14
CA SER A 174 19.35 31.04 -17.93
C SER A 174 19.48 29.98 -19.03
N PHE A 175 19.11 28.73 -18.76
CA PHE A 175 19.12 27.68 -19.78
C PHE A 175 18.20 28.03 -20.96
N GLU A 176 17.05 28.63 -20.70
CA GLU A 176 16.12 29.02 -21.75
C GLU A 176 16.69 30.10 -22.68
N GLN A 177 17.51 31.02 -22.16
CA GLN A 177 18.21 32.02 -22.97
C GLN A 177 19.48 31.46 -23.64
N ALA A 178 20.12 30.45 -23.05
CA ALA A 178 21.28 29.80 -23.62
C ALA A 178 20.93 28.87 -24.80
N ALA A 179 19.77 28.21 -24.79
CA ALA A 179 19.37 27.28 -25.85
C ALA A 179 19.37 27.91 -27.26
N PRO A 180 18.79 29.11 -27.50
CA PRO A 180 18.91 29.79 -28.79
C PRO A 180 20.36 30.08 -29.24
N MET A 181 21.29 30.29 -28.29
CA MET A 181 22.69 30.62 -28.61
C MET A 181 23.43 29.45 -29.26
N MET A 182 23.06 28.21 -28.91
CA MET A 182 23.68 26.98 -29.44
C MET A 182 23.38 26.71 -30.93
N CYS A 183 22.59 27.55 -31.57
CA CYS A 183 22.34 27.49 -33.01
C CYS A 183 22.27 28.88 -33.62
N ALA A 184 21.30 29.69 -33.20
CA ALA A 184 21.06 30.98 -33.83
C ALA A 184 22.22 31.93 -33.55
N GLY A 185 22.62 32.03 -32.28
CA GLY A 185 23.76 32.83 -31.86
C GLY A 185 25.04 32.39 -32.56
N ALA A 186 25.39 31.10 -32.44
CA ALA A 186 26.59 30.54 -33.04
C ALA A 186 26.62 30.73 -34.58
N THR A 187 25.48 30.62 -35.26
CA THR A 187 25.40 30.84 -36.72
C THR A 187 25.70 32.28 -37.10
N VAL A 188 25.06 33.25 -36.44
CA VAL A 188 25.27 34.66 -36.80
C VAL A 188 26.64 35.16 -36.35
N TRP A 189 27.15 34.70 -35.21
CA TRP A 189 28.49 35.05 -34.74
C TRP A 189 29.58 34.54 -35.70
N GLY A 190 29.45 33.29 -36.16
CA GLY A 190 30.35 32.74 -37.19
C GLY A 190 30.28 33.51 -38.50
N GLY A 191 29.08 33.93 -38.92
CA GLY A 191 28.88 34.77 -40.11
C GLY A 191 29.53 36.15 -39.99
N ILE A 192 29.29 36.86 -38.88
CA ILE A 192 29.88 38.19 -38.61
C ILE A 192 31.40 38.10 -38.56
N SER A 193 31.95 37.09 -37.88
CA SER A 193 33.40 36.88 -37.78
C SER A 193 34.04 36.69 -39.16
N LYS A 194 33.35 36.00 -40.09
CA LYS A 194 33.84 35.76 -41.45
C LYS A 194 33.79 36.99 -42.36
N LEU A 195 32.98 38.00 -42.04
CA LEU A 195 32.94 39.25 -42.81
C LEU A 195 34.21 40.09 -42.64
N GLY A 196 34.99 39.89 -41.55
CA GLY A 196 36.25 40.60 -41.34
C GLY A 196 36.11 42.13 -41.27
N LEU A 197 34.98 42.62 -40.75
CA LEU A 197 34.65 44.05 -40.78
C LEU A 197 35.61 44.88 -39.90
N SER A 198 36.05 46.02 -40.43
CA SER A 198 36.71 47.06 -39.63
C SER A 198 35.69 47.79 -38.76
N LYS A 199 36.12 48.23 -37.57
CA LYS A 199 35.25 48.88 -36.56
C LYS A 199 34.45 50.05 -37.15
N ASP A 200 33.26 50.26 -36.59
CA ASP A 200 32.37 51.40 -36.85
C ASP A 200 31.79 51.50 -38.28
N LEU A 201 31.96 50.47 -39.12
CA LEU A 201 31.35 50.42 -40.45
C LEU A 201 29.86 50.00 -40.40
N PRO A 202 28.99 50.60 -41.24
CA PRO A 202 27.56 50.30 -41.26
C PRO A 202 27.26 48.93 -41.87
N VAL A 203 26.35 48.17 -41.24
CA VAL A 203 25.98 46.80 -41.65
C VAL A 203 24.47 46.66 -41.78
N ALA A 204 24.01 46.01 -42.85
CA ALA A 204 22.60 45.66 -43.01
C ALA A 204 22.32 44.21 -42.59
N VAL A 205 21.21 43.98 -41.89
CA VAL A 205 20.72 42.65 -41.53
C VAL A 205 19.37 42.42 -42.22
N ILE A 206 19.33 41.48 -43.15
CA ILE A 206 18.11 41.11 -43.88
C ILE A 206 17.49 39.86 -43.23
N GLY A 207 16.24 39.98 -42.81
CA GLY A 207 15.51 38.93 -42.08
C GLY A 207 15.79 38.99 -40.59
N THR A 208 14.86 39.56 -39.83
CA THR A 208 15.00 39.93 -38.41
C THR A 208 14.21 39.01 -37.47
N GLY A 209 13.92 37.79 -37.92
CA GLY A 209 13.43 36.72 -37.06
C GLY A 209 14.48 36.28 -36.02
N GLY A 210 14.39 35.05 -35.53
CA GLY A 210 15.25 34.63 -34.41
C GLY A 210 16.76 34.49 -34.71
N LEU A 211 17.22 34.65 -35.96
CA LEU A 211 18.67 34.80 -36.28
C LEU A 211 19.03 36.29 -36.31
N GLY A 212 18.37 37.08 -37.15
CA GLY A 212 18.70 38.49 -37.36
C GLY A 212 18.61 39.34 -36.11
N GLN A 213 17.68 39.05 -35.20
CA GLN A 213 17.60 39.74 -33.91
C GLN A 213 18.88 39.56 -33.04
N LEU A 214 19.54 38.40 -33.12
CA LEU A 214 20.84 38.20 -32.45
C LEU A 214 21.97 38.85 -33.25
N ALA A 215 21.93 38.78 -34.60
CA ALA A 215 22.93 39.42 -35.44
C ALA A 215 23.03 40.94 -35.18
N ILE A 216 21.87 41.62 -35.06
CA ILE A 216 21.81 43.05 -34.71
C ILE A 216 22.48 43.31 -33.37
N GLN A 217 22.13 42.54 -32.33
CA GLN A 217 22.73 42.74 -31.00
C GLN A 217 24.24 42.51 -30.99
N PHE A 218 24.74 41.50 -31.72
CA PHE A 218 26.18 41.26 -31.84
C PHE A 218 26.90 42.39 -32.59
N LEU A 219 26.35 42.84 -33.73
CA LEU A 219 26.93 43.94 -34.50
C LEU A 219 26.97 45.24 -33.68
N LYS A 220 25.89 45.55 -32.95
CA LYS A 220 25.83 46.69 -32.04
C LYS A 220 26.80 46.56 -30.85
N ALA A 221 26.96 45.36 -30.30
CA ALA A 221 27.95 45.10 -29.24
C ALA A 221 29.40 45.31 -29.75
N LEU A 222 29.65 45.02 -31.03
CA LEU A 222 30.90 45.29 -31.75
C LEU A 222 31.01 46.73 -32.27
N ARG A 223 30.03 47.61 -31.95
CA ARG A 223 29.95 49.03 -32.32
C ARG A 223 29.70 49.33 -33.80
N HIS A 224 29.15 48.40 -34.56
CA HIS A 224 28.72 48.67 -35.93
C HIS A 224 27.34 49.35 -35.98
N PRO A 225 27.19 50.49 -36.68
CA PRO A 225 25.88 51.01 -37.02
C PRO A 225 25.10 49.96 -37.81
N THR A 226 23.87 49.64 -37.40
CA THR A 226 23.13 48.51 -37.94
C THR A 226 21.76 48.93 -38.47
N VAL A 227 21.49 48.63 -39.73
CA VAL A 227 20.16 48.74 -40.34
C VAL A 227 19.49 47.37 -40.45
N ALA A 228 18.30 47.24 -39.90
CA ALA A 228 17.48 46.04 -39.93
C ALA A 228 16.45 46.11 -41.05
N ILE A 229 16.34 45.05 -41.85
CA ILE A 229 15.45 44.99 -43.02
C ILE A 229 14.55 43.76 -42.88
N ASP A 230 13.23 43.97 -42.82
CA ASP A 230 12.25 42.89 -42.70
C ASP A 230 10.89 43.28 -43.31
N ASN A 231 10.19 42.32 -43.90
CA ASN A 231 8.87 42.51 -44.49
C ASN A 231 7.70 42.26 -43.51
N ARG A 232 7.99 41.73 -42.31
CA ARG A 232 7.01 41.44 -41.27
C ARG A 232 7.10 42.44 -40.13
N GLU A 233 5.94 42.90 -39.66
CA GLU A 233 5.86 43.76 -38.49
C GLU A 233 6.43 43.08 -37.24
N GLU A 234 6.21 41.77 -37.07
CA GLU A 234 6.75 41.02 -35.93
C GLU A 234 8.27 41.00 -35.90
N GLY A 235 8.91 40.86 -37.07
CA GLY A 235 10.37 40.92 -37.20
C GLY A 235 10.89 42.32 -36.86
N GLN A 236 10.30 43.36 -37.47
CA GLN A 236 10.64 44.75 -37.17
C GLN A 236 10.49 45.06 -35.67
N ASP A 237 9.43 44.57 -35.02
CA ASP A 237 9.17 44.72 -33.59
C ASP A 237 10.29 44.12 -32.73
N LEU A 238 10.81 42.95 -33.10
CA LEU A 238 11.90 42.29 -32.38
C LEU A 238 13.15 43.19 -32.34
N THR A 239 13.44 43.88 -33.44
CA THR A 239 14.61 44.77 -33.54
C THR A 239 14.47 46.06 -32.74
N ARG A 240 13.23 46.53 -32.52
CA ARG A 240 12.92 47.76 -31.78
C ARG A 240 12.77 47.53 -30.28
N LYS A 241 12.36 46.34 -29.85
CA LYS A 241 11.91 46.09 -28.46
C LYS A 241 12.81 45.14 -27.68
N VAL A 242 13.55 44.24 -28.34
CA VAL A 242 14.25 43.13 -27.65
C VAL A 242 15.73 43.44 -27.47
N GLY A 243 16.26 43.11 -26.29
CA GLY A 243 17.64 43.40 -25.89
C GLY A 243 17.78 44.79 -25.25
N PRO A 244 18.97 45.08 -24.66
CA PRO A 244 19.30 46.41 -24.16
C PRO A 244 19.13 47.47 -25.24
N GLU A 245 18.70 48.68 -24.87
CA GLU A 245 18.42 49.76 -25.83
C GLU A 245 19.62 50.09 -26.73
N ALA A 246 20.83 50.08 -26.17
CA ALA A 246 22.08 50.30 -26.91
C ALA A 246 22.39 49.22 -27.95
N LEU A 247 21.74 48.05 -27.89
CA LEU A 247 21.95 46.91 -28.80
C LEU A 247 20.84 46.74 -29.83
N ARG A 248 19.91 47.70 -29.93
CA ARG A 248 18.84 47.72 -30.93
C ARG A 248 19.36 48.28 -32.25
N ALA A 249 18.63 48.00 -33.34
CA ALA A 249 18.97 48.52 -34.66
C ALA A 249 18.85 50.05 -34.67
N ASP A 250 19.79 50.73 -35.35
CA ASP A 250 19.77 52.19 -35.49
C ASP A 250 18.69 52.65 -36.47
N LYS A 251 18.39 51.80 -37.46
CA LYS A 251 17.30 52.01 -38.41
C LYS A 251 16.61 50.70 -38.75
N VAL A 252 15.29 50.75 -38.92
CA VAL A 252 14.47 49.62 -39.37
C VAL A 252 13.79 50.01 -40.67
N VAL A 253 13.95 49.20 -41.70
CA VAL A 253 13.42 49.41 -43.05
C VAL A 253 12.46 48.28 -43.40
N ASP A 254 11.27 48.63 -43.90
CA ASP A 254 10.35 47.66 -44.48
C ASP A 254 10.85 47.26 -45.87
N TYR A 255 11.11 45.97 -46.06
CA TYR A 255 11.56 45.42 -47.35
C TYR A 255 10.57 45.73 -48.49
N ASN A 256 9.27 45.82 -48.21
CA ASN A 256 8.24 46.09 -49.21
C ASN A 256 8.09 47.58 -49.55
N ALA A 257 8.80 48.48 -48.85
CA ALA A 257 8.76 49.90 -49.15
C ALA A 257 9.42 50.16 -50.52
N LYS A 258 8.78 50.99 -51.35
CA LYS A 258 9.29 51.31 -52.71
C LYS A 258 10.65 52.00 -52.68
N ASP A 259 10.97 52.68 -51.59
CA ASP A 259 12.21 53.41 -51.34
C ASP A 259 13.20 52.66 -50.42
N ALA A 260 13.00 51.35 -50.19
CA ALA A 260 13.79 50.58 -49.24
C ALA A 260 15.29 50.59 -49.55
N ALA A 261 15.68 50.49 -50.83
CA ALA A 261 17.07 50.54 -51.25
C ALA A 261 17.69 51.91 -50.98
N GLU A 262 16.98 53.00 -51.31
CA GLU A 262 17.39 54.37 -51.05
C GLU A 262 17.55 54.63 -49.54
N GLN A 263 16.66 54.07 -48.71
CA GLN A 263 16.75 54.20 -47.26
C GLN A 263 18.00 53.53 -46.67
N VAL A 264 18.45 52.40 -47.24
CA VAL A 264 19.67 51.67 -46.84
C VAL A 264 20.92 52.39 -47.35
N ILE A 265 20.92 52.83 -48.61
CA ILE A 265 22.01 53.62 -49.20
C ILE A 265 22.23 54.90 -48.39
N LYS A 266 21.15 55.63 -48.05
CA LYS A 266 21.22 56.84 -47.23
C LYS A 266 21.72 56.57 -45.81
N PHE A 267 21.44 55.39 -45.24
CA PHE A 267 21.98 55.00 -43.94
C PHE A 267 23.50 54.78 -43.98
N GLY A 268 24.03 54.33 -45.13
CA GLY A 268 25.46 54.18 -45.38
C GLY A 268 26.26 55.48 -45.46
N GLY A 269 25.59 56.64 -45.55
CA GLY A 269 26.23 57.96 -45.60
C GLY A 269 27.10 58.16 -46.86
N ASP A 270 28.24 58.83 -46.69
CA ASP A 270 29.15 59.22 -47.78
C ASP A 270 29.76 58.04 -48.55
N ALA A 271 29.68 56.82 -48.00
CA ALA A 271 30.13 55.60 -48.64
C ALA A 271 29.17 55.06 -49.73
N GLY A 272 27.97 55.64 -49.86
CA GLY A 272 26.99 55.23 -50.88
C GLY A 272 26.39 53.83 -50.67
N GLY A 273 26.53 53.23 -49.48
CA GLY A 273 26.05 51.88 -49.16
C GLY A 273 26.54 51.38 -47.80
N VAL A 274 26.21 50.12 -47.46
CA VAL A 274 26.68 49.44 -46.24
C VAL A 274 27.93 48.61 -46.52
N ALA A 275 28.82 48.49 -45.53
CA ALA A 275 30.07 47.74 -45.64
C ALA A 275 29.87 46.20 -45.59
N GLY A 276 28.70 45.74 -45.15
CA GLY A 276 28.35 44.34 -45.14
C GLY A 276 26.85 44.12 -45.09
N VAL A 277 26.40 43.00 -45.67
CA VAL A 277 25.01 42.56 -45.61
C VAL A 277 24.98 41.15 -45.03
N VAL A 278 24.34 40.99 -43.87
CA VAL A 278 24.09 39.70 -43.25
C VAL A 278 22.67 39.25 -43.63
N VAL A 279 22.58 38.27 -44.52
CA VAL A 279 21.30 37.68 -44.90
C VAL A 279 21.03 36.46 -44.03
N CYS A 280 20.03 36.57 -43.15
CA CYS A 280 19.67 35.50 -42.23
C CYS A 280 18.71 34.49 -42.88
N VAL A 281 19.27 33.58 -43.68
CA VAL A 281 18.52 32.54 -44.39
C VAL A 281 18.46 31.24 -43.59
N CYS A 282 17.30 30.57 -43.59
CA CYS A 282 17.19 29.17 -43.23
C CYS A 282 16.98 28.34 -44.52
N ILE A 283 17.86 27.38 -44.79
CA ILE A 283 17.80 26.52 -45.99
C ILE A 283 16.65 25.53 -45.82
N PRO A 284 15.71 25.34 -46.78
CA PRO A 284 15.70 25.91 -48.12
C PRO A 284 14.74 27.11 -48.28
N LEU A 285 13.94 27.48 -47.28
CA LEU A 285 12.90 28.50 -47.44
C LEU A 285 13.41 29.90 -47.81
N GLY A 286 14.67 30.23 -47.48
CA GLY A 286 15.29 31.48 -47.93
C GLY A 286 16.36 31.32 -49.01
N LEU A 287 16.56 30.12 -49.57
CA LEU A 287 17.29 29.97 -50.82
C LEU A 287 16.26 30.08 -51.96
N PRO A 288 16.34 31.08 -52.84
CA PRO A 288 15.49 31.12 -54.02
C PRO A 288 15.63 29.79 -54.78
N PRO A 289 14.53 29.15 -55.23
CA PRO A 289 14.57 27.86 -55.95
C PRO A 289 15.49 27.91 -57.18
N ASP A 290 15.56 29.07 -57.83
CA ASP A 290 16.39 29.34 -59.00
C ASP A 290 17.82 29.81 -58.67
N GLY A 291 18.19 29.80 -57.39
CA GLY A 291 19.46 30.32 -56.90
C GLY A 291 19.53 31.85 -56.83
N PHE A 292 20.54 32.37 -56.12
CA PHE A 292 20.79 33.81 -56.07
C PHE A 292 21.45 34.27 -57.38
N LYS A 293 20.92 35.34 -57.98
CA LYS A 293 21.48 35.96 -59.18
C LYS A 293 22.22 37.23 -58.78
N PHE A 294 23.48 37.33 -59.19
CA PHE A 294 24.33 38.49 -58.93
C PHE A 294 24.84 39.07 -60.26
N GLY A 295 24.94 40.39 -60.32
CA GLY A 295 25.58 41.06 -61.46
C GLY A 295 27.08 40.79 -61.43
N ALA A 296 27.60 40.03 -62.40
CA ALA A 296 29.04 39.73 -62.48
C ALA A 296 29.89 41.01 -62.55
N PHE A 297 29.39 42.05 -63.23
CA PHE A 297 30.03 43.36 -63.31
C PHE A 297 30.15 44.02 -61.93
N ASP A 298 29.07 44.02 -61.14
CA ASP A 298 29.09 44.59 -59.78
C ASP A 298 30.02 43.81 -58.85
N LEU A 299 30.01 42.48 -58.92
CA LEU A 299 30.88 41.64 -58.09
C LEU A 299 32.37 41.94 -58.33
N VAL A 300 32.78 42.03 -59.60
CA VAL A 300 34.19 42.25 -59.96
C VAL A 300 34.60 43.70 -59.73
N PHE A 301 33.85 44.66 -60.26
CA PHE A 301 34.29 46.07 -60.27
C PHE A 301 34.03 46.82 -58.96
N LYS A 302 33.17 46.29 -58.08
CA LYS A 302 32.98 46.82 -56.71
C LYS A 302 33.60 45.92 -55.64
N GLU A 303 34.39 44.91 -56.07
CA GLU A 303 35.06 43.94 -55.19
C GLU A 303 34.12 43.31 -54.14
N LEU A 304 32.87 43.04 -54.53
CA LEU A 304 31.87 42.49 -53.61
C LEU A 304 32.11 40.99 -53.39
N ALA A 305 32.06 40.57 -52.13
CA ALA A 305 32.17 39.16 -51.75
C ALA A 305 30.82 38.59 -51.33
N VAL A 306 30.47 37.41 -51.87
CA VAL A 306 29.32 36.62 -51.42
C VAL A 306 29.86 35.41 -50.65
N CYS A 307 29.63 35.38 -49.35
CA CYS A 307 30.16 34.34 -48.45
C CYS A 307 29.04 33.53 -47.78
N GLY A 308 29.11 32.20 -47.88
CA GLY A 308 28.32 31.30 -47.05
C GLY A 308 29.03 31.01 -45.71
N SER A 309 28.25 30.87 -44.63
CA SER A 309 28.75 30.39 -43.34
C SER A 309 27.81 29.35 -42.75
N LEU A 310 28.39 28.26 -42.24
CA LEU A 310 27.72 27.33 -41.32
C LEU A 310 27.90 27.83 -39.87
N VAL A 311 27.31 27.15 -38.87
CA VAL A 311 27.44 27.44 -37.43
C VAL A 311 28.89 27.79 -37.00
N ALA A 312 29.11 28.51 -35.90
CA ALA A 312 30.44 28.80 -35.37
C ALA A 312 31.20 27.53 -34.93
N THR A 313 32.54 27.62 -34.89
CA THR A 313 33.39 26.62 -34.22
C THR A 313 33.35 26.81 -32.71
N LYS A 314 33.89 25.85 -31.96
CA LYS A 314 33.97 25.94 -30.49
C LYS A 314 34.71 27.21 -30.01
N PRO A 315 35.91 27.56 -30.51
CA PRO A 315 36.60 28.78 -30.05
C PRO A 315 35.76 30.05 -30.27
N LEU A 316 35.14 30.18 -31.44
CA LEU A 316 34.24 31.29 -31.74
C LEU A 316 32.97 31.27 -30.88
N THR A 317 32.47 30.07 -30.51
CA THR A 317 31.32 29.93 -29.62
C THR A 317 31.68 30.32 -28.19
N ASP A 318 32.86 29.95 -27.70
CA ASP A 318 33.35 30.37 -26.39
C ASP A 318 33.53 31.90 -26.33
N GLU A 319 34.06 32.52 -27.40
CA GLU A 319 34.13 33.98 -27.54
C GLU A 319 32.73 34.62 -27.55
N MET A 320 31.80 34.07 -28.34
CA MET A 320 30.42 34.52 -28.40
C MET A 320 29.78 34.50 -27.00
N MET A 321 29.95 33.42 -26.23
CA MET A 321 29.37 33.31 -24.90
C MET A 321 29.88 34.42 -23.95
N ASN A 322 31.16 34.80 -24.05
CA ASN A 322 31.71 35.92 -23.29
C ASN A 322 31.06 37.25 -23.69
N ILE A 323 30.82 37.48 -24.99
CA ILE A 323 30.14 38.69 -25.48
C ILE A 323 28.67 38.71 -25.05
N VAL A 324 28.00 37.55 -25.09
CA VAL A 324 26.61 37.40 -24.63
C VAL A 324 26.46 37.82 -23.17
N GLU A 325 27.36 37.36 -22.30
CA GLU A 325 27.35 37.76 -20.90
C GLU A 325 27.67 39.25 -20.72
N LYS A 326 28.80 39.70 -21.27
CA LYS A 326 29.30 41.08 -21.12
C LYS A 326 28.28 42.14 -21.52
N HIS A 327 27.54 41.89 -22.60
CA HIS A 327 26.58 42.83 -23.16
C HIS A 327 25.13 42.46 -22.87
N SER A 328 24.88 41.39 -22.10
CA SER A 328 23.53 40.89 -21.76
C SER A 328 22.66 40.67 -23.00
N ILE A 329 23.21 40.03 -24.02
CA ILE A 329 22.51 39.70 -25.27
C ILE A 329 21.45 38.64 -25.00
N ARG A 330 20.22 38.86 -25.50
CA ARG A 330 19.08 37.97 -25.22
C ARG A 330 18.20 37.74 -26.45
N SER A 331 17.55 36.59 -26.50
CA SER A 331 16.51 36.28 -27.49
C SER A 331 15.14 36.57 -26.90
N HIS A 332 14.19 37.00 -27.73
CA HIS A 332 12.77 36.86 -27.37
C HIS A 332 12.41 35.37 -27.41
N ILE A 333 11.90 34.84 -26.31
CA ILE A 333 11.59 33.41 -26.17
C ILE A 333 10.15 33.22 -25.72
N THR A 334 9.50 32.21 -26.29
CA THR A 334 8.24 31.65 -25.82
C THR A 334 8.55 30.27 -25.25
N THR A 335 8.36 30.12 -23.94
CA THR A 335 8.58 28.84 -23.27
C THR A 335 7.40 27.90 -23.52
N ILE A 336 7.70 26.66 -23.87
CA ILE A 336 6.73 25.63 -24.21
C ILE A 336 6.75 24.53 -23.14
N ASP A 337 5.56 24.03 -22.80
CA ASP A 337 5.39 22.86 -21.94
C ASP A 337 5.44 21.57 -22.77
N PHE A 338 5.85 20.48 -22.14
CA PHE A 338 5.94 19.17 -22.80
C PHE A 338 4.63 18.70 -23.45
N LYS A 339 3.47 19.03 -22.86
CA LYS A 339 2.14 18.70 -23.41
C LYS A 339 1.86 19.35 -24.78
N ASP A 340 2.52 20.47 -25.06
CA ASP A 340 2.32 21.25 -26.29
C ASP A 340 3.37 20.88 -27.36
N VAL A 341 4.27 19.94 -27.08
CA VAL A 341 5.27 19.43 -28.04
C VAL A 341 4.63 18.95 -29.36
N PRO A 342 3.51 18.21 -29.38
CA PRO A 342 2.85 17.82 -30.63
C PRO A 342 2.37 19.01 -31.49
N LYS A 343 2.17 20.18 -30.88
CA LYS A 343 1.73 21.41 -31.56
C LYS A 343 2.89 22.26 -32.07
N LEU A 344 4.14 21.91 -31.74
CA LEU A 344 5.32 22.75 -32.06
C LEU A 344 5.46 23.11 -33.55
N PRO A 345 5.24 22.20 -34.53
CA PRO A 345 5.30 22.57 -35.94
C PRO A 345 4.28 23.66 -36.29
N ASP A 346 3.04 23.53 -35.81
CA ASP A 346 1.97 24.49 -36.09
C ASP A 346 2.22 25.82 -35.37
N MET A 347 2.67 25.79 -34.11
CA MET A 347 3.05 26.99 -33.35
C MET A 347 4.26 27.71 -33.97
N TYR A 348 5.20 26.96 -34.56
CA TYR A 348 6.38 27.55 -35.20
C TYR A 348 6.03 28.24 -36.52
N MET A 349 5.08 27.67 -37.28
CA MET A 349 4.65 28.19 -38.58
C MET A 349 3.59 29.29 -38.48
N ASP A 350 3.19 29.68 -37.26
CA ASP A 350 2.32 30.85 -37.05
C ASP A 350 3.02 32.13 -37.55
N LYS A 351 2.36 32.85 -38.46
CA LYS A 351 2.83 34.12 -39.03
C LYS A 351 3.04 35.21 -37.97
N HIS A 352 2.38 35.11 -36.82
CA HIS A 352 2.50 36.04 -35.70
C HIS A 352 3.53 35.61 -34.65
N LEU A 353 4.23 34.49 -34.86
CA LEU A 353 5.30 34.08 -33.95
C LEU A 353 6.40 35.13 -33.89
N LYS A 354 6.65 35.62 -32.68
CA LYS A 354 7.80 36.46 -32.32
C LYS A 354 8.88 35.60 -31.67
N GLY A 355 10.12 35.75 -32.12
CA GLY A 355 11.28 35.15 -31.45
C GLY A 355 11.44 33.64 -31.64
N ARG A 356 11.64 32.91 -30.53
CA ARG A 356 12.03 31.49 -30.51
C ARG A 356 11.16 30.66 -29.57
N LEU A 357 10.91 29.40 -29.93
CA LEU A 357 10.25 28.43 -29.07
C LEU A 357 11.30 27.65 -28.26
N VAL A 358 11.13 27.55 -26.95
CA VAL A 358 12.05 26.84 -26.06
C VAL A 358 11.27 25.91 -25.14
N LEU A 359 11.56 24.61 -25.20
CA LEU A 359 10.98 23.62 -24.28
C LEU A 359 11.72 23.70 -22.95
N LYS A 360 10.99 24.03 -21.88
CA LYS A 360 11.54 23.99 -20.52
C LYS A 360 11.44 22.58 -19.97
N MET A 361 12.56 22.03 -19.51
CA MET A 361 12.63 20.66 -19.02
C MET A 361 12.59 20.58 -17.49
N TRP A 362 11.73 21.35 -16.81
CA TRP A 362 11.31 21.11 -15.41
C TRP A 362 10.17 22.05 -14.93
N ALA A 363 9.10 21.49 -14.32
CA ALA A 363 7.99 22.23 -13.68
C ALA A 363 7.86 22.00 -12.15
N ALA A 364 8.49 20.97 -11.59
CA ALA A 364 8.19 20.52 -10.22
C ALA A 364 8.90 21.33 -9.10
N GLU A 365 10.14 21.82 -9.29
CA GLU A 365 10.85 22.58 -8.25
C GLU A 365 10.29 23.99 -8.06
N SER A 366 9.84 24.65 -9.12
CA SER A 366 9.13 25.93 -9.04
C SER A 366 7.85 25.83 -8.21
N PHE A 367 7.15 24.68 -8.27
CA PHE A 367 5.99 24.37 -7.43
C PHE A 367 6.39 24.18 -5.96
N TYR A 368 7.41 23.34 -5.67
CA TYR A 368 7.85 23.12 -4.29
C TYR A 368 8.50 24.35 -3.65
N LYS A 369 9.24 25.17 -4.38
CA LYS A 369 9.85 26.40 -3.85
C LYS A 369 8.81 27.42 -3.42
N ALA A 370 7.71 27.57 -4.17
CA ALA A 370 6.62 28.48 -3.83
C ALA A 370 5.79 27.99 -2.62
N GLN A 371 5.72 26.67 -2.42
CA GLN A 371 4.91 26.06 -1.36
C GLN A 371 5.72 25.53 -0.17
N ALA A 372 7.06 25.59 -0.20
CA ALA A 372 7.95 24.99 0.80
C ALA A 372 7.58 25.39 2.23
N SER A 373 7.24 26.67 2.46
CA SER A 373 6.86 27.20 3.79
C SER A 373 5.52 26.67 4.32
N VAL A 374 4.62 26.21 3.45
CA VAL A 374 3.27 25.70 3.80
C VAL A 374 3.17 24.18 3.58
N TYR A 375 4.23 23.57 3.05
CA TYR A 375 4.28 22.18 2.59
C TYR A 375 3.83 21.17 3.66
N ASP A 376 4.30 21.33 4.90
CA ASP A 376 3.92 20.45 6.02
C ASP A 376 2.44 20.57 6.38
N ALA A 377 1.94 21.80 6.49
CA ALA A 377 0.54 22.06 6.87
C ALA A 377 -0.44 21.49 5.82
N THR A 378 -0.10 21.62 4.54
CA THR A 378 -0.87 21.04 3.44
C THR A 378 -0.85 19.51 3.48
N ARG A 379 0.34 18.90 3.67
CA ARG A 379 0.51 17.43 3.65
C ARG A 379 -0.10 16.74 4.86
N VAL A 380 -0.08 17.35 6.04
CA VAL A 380 -0.75 16.83 7.26
C VAL A 380 -2.28 16.80 7.07
N ARG A 381 -2.85 17.86 6.46
CA ARG A 381 -4.29 17.89 6.17
C ARG A 381 -4.70 16.91 5.08
N LEU A 382 -3.83 16.71 4.07
CA LEU A 382 -4.11 15.87 2.91
C LEU A 382 -3.94 14.36 3.21
N LEU A 383 -2.93 13.97 3.99
CA LEU A 383 -2.61 12.57 4.32
C LEU A 383 -2.56 12.34 5.84
N ARG A 384 -3.73 12.20 6.46
CA ARG A 384 -3.88 11.99 7.91
C ARG A 384 -3.24 10.71 8.46
N GLY A 385 -2.98 9.70 7.61
CA GLY A 385 -2.40 8.42 8.03
C GLY A 385 -0.91 8.44 8.39
N ARG A 386 -0.21 9.56 8.24
CA ARG A 386 1.23 9.64 8.47
C ARG A 386 1.62 9.34 9.91
N GLU A 387 0.93 9.96 10.87
CA GLU A 387 1.18 9.74 12.30
C GLU A 387 0.86 8.31 12.71
N ASP A 388 -0.26 7.77 12.21
CA ASP A 388 -0.66 6.39 12.45
C ASP A 388 0.41 5.42 11.91
N MET A 389 0.95 5.65 10.71
CA MET A 389 2.05 4.84 10.14
C MET A 389 3.31 4.87 11.02
N LEU A 390 3.73 6.07 11.46
CA LEU A 390 4.90 6.22 12.33
C LEU A 390 4.70 5.49 13.67
N GLY A 391 3.52 5.60 14.28
CA GLY A 391 3.18 4.88 15.50
C GLY A 391 3.22 3.36 15.33
N LEU A 392 2.75 2.84 14.19
CA LEU A 392 2.77 1.40 13.91
C LEU A 392 4.20 0.87 13.73
N VAL A 393 5.02 1.54 12.92
CA VAL A 393 6.41 1.08 12.73
C VAL A 393 7.24 1.25 13.99
N ALA A 394 6.99 2.28 14.80
CA ALA A 394 7.62 2.45 16.11
C ALA A 394 7.26 1.30 17.07
N ALA A 395 5.98 0.92 17.13
CA ALA A 395 5.52 -0.20 17.95
C ALA A 395 6.16 -1.53 17.50
N GLN A 396 6.24 -1.78 16.19
CA GLN A 396 6.91 -2.96 15.64
C GLN A 396 8.41 -2.98 15.94
N LEU A 397 9.10 -1.84 15.77
CA LEU A 397 10.54 -1.72 16.05
C LEU A 397 10.84 -2.01 17.53
N LYS A 398 10.03 -1.43 18.44
CA LYS A 398 10.15 -1.68 19.89
C LYS A 398 9.95 -3.15 20.21
N HIS A 399 8.89 -3.78 19.67
CA HIS A 399 8.62 -5.20 19.89
C HIS A 399 9.79 -6.08 19.40
N ARG A 400 10.34 -5.81 18.22
CA ARG A 400 11.47 -6.56 17.66
C ARG A 400 12.75 -6.38 18.47
N ALA A 401 12.99 -5.18 19.01
CA ALA A 401 14.11 -4.92 19.91
C ALA A 401 13.95 -5.69 21.25
N GLU A 402 12.77 -5.66 21.86
CA GLU A 402 12.46 -6.40 23.10
C GLU A 402 12.55 -7.93 22.91
N ALA A 403 12.19 -8.43 21.71
CA ALA A 403 12.35 -9.83 21.33
C ALA A 403 13.80 -10.23 21.01
N GLY A 404 14.76 -9.29 21.04
CA GLY A 404 16.17 -9.55 20.74
C GLY A 404 16.48 -9.77 19.26
N LEU A 405 15.55 -9.44 18.35
CA LEU A 405 15.75 -9.57 16.90
C LEU A 405 16.64 -8.45 16.31
N ILE A 406 16.75 -7.35 17.04
CA ILE A 406 17.58 -6.19 16.72
C ILE A 406 18.64 -6.07 17.83
N SER A 407 19.88 -6.42 17.50
CA SER A 407 20.99 -6.46 18.48
C SER A 407 21.76 -5.14 18.61
N GLN A 408 21.65 -4.26 17.62
CA GLN A 408 22.32 -2.95 17.58
C GLN A 408 21.31 -1.81 17.47
N ARG A 409 21.76 -0.57 17.67
CA ARG A 409 20.93 0.61 17.44
C ARG A 409 20.49 0.67 15.96
N PRO A 410 19.19 0.77 15.65
CA PRO A 410 18.68 0.66 14.29
C PRO A 410 19.09 1.83 13.40
N VAL A 411 19.15 1.57 12.10
CA VAL A 411 19.28 2.55 11.02
C VAL A 411 17.89 2.76 10.38
N TRP A 412 17.54 4.02 10.13
CA TRP A 412 16.29 4.40 9.48
C TRP A 412 16.55 5.16 8.17
N VAL A 413 15.90 4.75 7.08
CA VAL A 413 15.86 5.49 5.80
C VAL A 413 14.43 5.98 5.52
N ASP A 414 14.23 7.30 5.41
CA ASP A 414 12.96 7.92 5.04
C ASP A 414 13.04 8.43 3.58
N ILE A 415 12.38 7.71 2.67
CA ILE A 415 12.37 7.99 1.22
C ILE A 415 11.22 8.96 0.89
N GLY A 416 11.53 10.05 0.21
CA GLY A 416 10.58 11.15 -0.01
C GLY A 416 10.27 11.92 1.28
N GLY A 417 11.26 11.99 2.18
CA GLY A 417 11.11 12.59 3.51
C GLY A 417 10.91 14.12 3.49
N GLY A 418 11.12 14.77 2.34
CA GLY A 418 10.84 16.19 2.14
C GLY A 418 11.53 17.09 3.17
N THR A 419 10.73 17.81 3.94
CA THR A 419 11.15 18.75 4.99
C THR A 419 11.68 18.09 6.26
N GLY A 420 11.72 16.75 6.32
CA GLY A 420 12.13 15.98 7.50
C GLY A 420 11.06 15.88 8.59
N TRP A 421 9.80 16.23 8.29
CA TRP A 421 8.71 16.24 9.28
C TRP A 421 8.47 14.86 9.92
N ASN A 422 8.52 13.77 9.15
CA ASN A 422 8.33 12.41 9.69
C ASN A 422 9.34 12.09 10.80
N VAL A 423 10.59 12.51 10.59
CA VAL A 423 11.69 12.25 11.52
C VAL A 423 11.53 13.06 12.81
N GLU A 424 11.07 14.32 12.73
CA GLU A 424 10.71 15.07 13.94
C GLU A 424 9.52 14.45 14.66
N GLN A 425 8.47 14.06 13.92
CA GLN A 425 7.25 13.47 14.48
C GLN A 425 7.50 12.10 15.12
N MET A 426 8.42 11.30 14.58
CA MET A 426 8.78 10.00 15.17
C MET A 426 9.20 10.12 16.63
N ASN A 427 9.77 11.27 17.03
CA ASN A 427 10.20 11.54 18.40
C ASN A 427 9.06 11.57 19.42
N SER A 428 7.79 11.71 19.00
CA SER A 428 6.65 11.54 19.91
C SER A 428 6.35 10.08 20.25
N PHE A 429 6.86 9.12 19.46
CA PHE A 429 6.65 7.69 19.66
C PHE A 429 7.90 7.00 20.23
N ILE A 430 9.07 7.29 19.66
CA ILE A 430 10.37 6.77 20.09
C ILE A 430 11.45 7.83 19.95
N SER A 431 12.35 7.92 20.92
CA SER A 431 13.42 8.93 20.94
C SER A 431 14.38 8.73 19.77
N VAL A 432 14.34 9.64 18.79
CA VAL A 432 15.16 9.54 17.58
C VAL A 432 16.67 9.60 17.86
N PRO A 433 17.18 10.54 18.67
CA PRO A 433 18.62 10.64 18.94
C PRO A 433 19.16 9.50 19.82
N GLU A 434 18.32 8.83 20.60
CA GLU A 434 18.74 7.76 21.53
C GLU A 434 18.60 6.36 20.92
N ILE A 435 17.52 6.11 20.18
CA ILE A 435 17.24 4.79 19.59
C ILE A 435 18.07 4.61 18.31
N PHE A 436 17.92 5.52 17.33
CA PHE A 436 18.53 5.31 16.02
C PHE A 436 20.01 5.69 16.00
N ARG A 437 20.83 4.80 15.45
CA ARG A 437 22.24 5.08 15.21
C ARG A 437 22.41 6.17 14.15
N ALA A 438 21.66 6.04 13.05
CA ALA A 438 21.65 6.97 11.94
C ALA A 438 20.26 7.02 11.31
N VAL A 439 19.86 8.21 10.86
CA VAL A 439 18.64 8.42 10.08
C VAL A 439 19.01 9.11 8.78
N TYR A 440 18.60 8.54 7.64
CA TYR A 440 18.86 9.06 6.31
C TYR A 440 17.55 9.57 5.71
N ILE A 441 17.50 10.85 5.37
CA ILE A 441 16.39 11.43 4.61
C ILE A 441 16.83 11.53 3.16
N VAL A 442 16.10 10.87 2.27
CA VAL A 442 16.40 10.84 0.84
C VAL A 442 15.29 11.57 0.10
N ASP A 443 15.62 12.70 -0.54
CA ASP A 443 14.67 13.48 -1.33
C ASP A 443 15.35 14.09 -2.55
N LEU A 444 14.61 14.23 -3.65
CA LEU A 444 15.12 14.81 -4.89
C LEU A 444 15.14 16.35 -4.86
N SER A 445 14.34 16.98 -3.98
CA SER A 445 14.14 18.43 -3.95
C SER A 445 15.17 19.14 -3.05
N PRO A 446 16.05 19.99 -3.62
CA PRO A 446 17.04 20.73 -2.84
C PRO A 446 16.41 21.68 -1.82
N SER A 447 15.28 22.29 -2.17
CA SER A 447 14.57 23.24 -1.30
C SER A 447 13.97 22.57 -0.06
N LEU A 448 13.38 21.37 -0.22
CA LEU A 448 12.87 20.58 0.90
C LEU A 448 14.01 20.04 1.75
N CYS A 449 15.09 19.58 1.13
CA CYS A 449 16.31 19.16 1.83
C CYS A 449 16.92 20.30 2.66
N GLU A 450 16.93 21.54 2.17
CA GLU A 450 17.42 22.68 2.94
C GLU A 450 16.57 22.94 4.18
N MET A 451 15.23 22.84 4.06
CA MET A 451 14.34 22.94 5.22
C MET A 451 14.57 21.83 6.23
N ALA A 452 14.79 20.59 5.77
CA ALA A 452 15.15 19.47 6.62
C ALA A 452 16.44 19.75 7.40
N ARG A 453 17.49 20.23 6.73
CA ARG A 453 18.76 20.61 7.39
C ARG A 453 18.55 21.69 8.45
N LYS A 454 17.78 22.74 8.15
CA LYS A 454 17.44 23.80 9.12
C LYS A 454 16.66 23.25 10.32
N ARG A 455 15.71 22.33 10.10
CA ARG A 455 14.91 21.68 11.15
C ARG A 455 15.80 20.89 12.12
N PHE A 456 16.69 20.03 11.62
CA PHE A 456 17.55 19.24 12.50
C PHE A 456 18.68 20.04 13.14
N ALA A 457 19.15 21.11 12.48
CA ALA A 457 20.06 22.07 13.11
C ALA A 457 19.40 22.76 14.32
N ARG A 458 18.12 23.14 14.22
CA ARG A 458 17.33 23.68 15.34
C ARG A 458 17.14 22.67 16.47
N LEU A 459 16.91 21.41 16.14
CA LEU A 459 16.72 20.33 17.14
C LEU A 459 18.04 19.82 17.74
N GLY A 460 19.20 20.18 17.17
CA GLY A 460 20.52 19.74 17.62
C GLY A 460 20.86 18.28 17.31
N TRP A 461 20.13 17.63 16.41
CA TRP A 461 20.31 16.20 16.11
C TRP A 461 21.46 15.98 15.12
N LYS A 462 22.48 15.23 15.54
CA LYS A 462 23.68 14.94 14.73
C LYS A 462 23.63 13.60 14.00
N ASN A 463 22.71 12.72 14.37
CA ASN A 463 22.54 11.40 13.77
C ASN A 463 21.62 11.41 12.53
N VAL A 464 21.06 12.55 12.15
CA VAL A 464 20.20 12.70 10.95
C VAL A 464 21.01 13.28 9.79
N LYS A 465 21.02 12.57 8.66
CA LYS A 465 21.73 12.94 7.42
C LYS A 465 20.72 13.21 6.31
N VAL A 466 20.79 14.38 5.69
CA VAL A 466 19.88 14.79 4.60
C VAL A 466 20.59 14.66 3.25
N ILE A 467 20.15 13.69 2.45
CA ILE A 467 20.71 13.30 1.16
C ILE A 467 19.79 13.82 0.04
N CYS A 468 20.31 14.74 -0.76
CA CYS A 468 19.59 15.32 -1.90
C CYS A 468 19.92 14.52 -3.15
N GLN A 469 19.20 13.41 -3.38
CA GLN A 469 19.49 12.44 -4.43
C GLN A 469 18.19 11.77 -4.90
N ASP A 470 18.20 11.26 -6.14
CA ASP A 470 17.16 10.37 -6.63
C ASP A 470 17.12 9.07 -5.80
N ALA A 471 15.95 8.71 -5.29
CA ALA A 471 15.74 7.49 -4.51
C ALA A 471 16.17 6.22 -5.26
N ARG A 472 16.13 6.21 -6.60
CA ARG A 472 16.59 5.07 -7.44
C ARG A 472 18.11 4.85 -7.34
N ALA A 473 18.86 5.93 -7.12
CA ALA A 473 20.32 5.92 -7.09
C ALA A 473 20.89 5.80 -5.67
N PHE A 474 20.05 5.98 -4.64
CA PHE A 474 20.50 5.91 -3.26
C PHE A 474 20.95 4.49 -2.88
N ARG A 475 22.13 4.37 -2.27
CA ARG A 475 22.68 3.12 -1.74
C ARG A 475 23.20 3.36 -0.33
N LEU A 476 22.85 2.49 0.62
CA LEU A 476 23.17 2.73 2.03
C LEU A 476 24.68 2.60 2.30
N HIS A 477 25.34 1.65 1.63
CA HIS A 477 26.77 1.37 1.84
C HIS A 477 27.69 2.56 1.47
N GLU A 478 27.30 3.41 0.51
CA GLU A 478 28.06 4.62 0.14
C GLU A 478 28.11 5.65 1.28
N HIS A 479 27.15 5.60 2.20
CA HIS A 479 27.02 6.56 3.30
C HIS A 479 27.37 5.96 4.68
N GLU A 480 27.61 4.64 4.74
CA GLU A 480 28.09 3.88 5.90
C GLU A 480 29.38 3.11 5.59
N ALA A 481 30.52 3.81 5.55
CA ALA A 481 31.83 3.19 5.34
C ALA A 481 32.15 2.05 6.35
N GLN A 482 31.62 2.10 7.57
CA GLN A 482 31.78 1.05 8.58
C GLN A 482 30.97 -0.23 8.31
N ALA A 483 29.95 -0.16 7.45
CA ALA A 483 29.22 -1.34 7.02
C ALA A 483 30.01 -2.12 5.95
N TYR A 484 30.81 -1.41 5.15
CA TYR A 484 31.69 -1.97 4.12
C TYR A 484 32.80 -2.87 4.69
N GLU A 485 33.35 -2.54 5.86
CA GLU A 485 34.36 -3.35 6.56
C GLU A 485 33.84 -4.71 7.05
N ARG A 486 32.52 -4.87 7.24
CA ARG A 486 31.91 -6.13 7.74
C ARG A 486 31.88 -7.27 6.71
N LYS A 487 32.24 -7.01 5.43
CA LYS A 487 32.32 -8.01 4.35
C LYS A 487 33.67 -8.74 4.26
N GLU A 488 34.69 -8.40 5.05
CA GLU A 488 35.92 -9.22 5.09
C GLU A 488 35.71 -10.51 5.91
N TYR A 489 35.26 -11.57 5.25
CA TYR A 489 35.33 -12.92 5.82
C TYR A 489 36.70 -13.53 5.51
N LYS A 490 37.47 -13.83 6.56
CA LYS A 490 38.69 -14.63 6.48
C LYS A 490 38.33 -16.10 6.44
N VAL A 491 38.34 -16.72 5.27
CA VAL A 491 38.23 -18.18 5.13
C VAL A 491 39.62 -18.73 4.82
N LYS A 492 40.14 -19.57 5.72
CA LYS A 492 41.46 -20.22 5.57
C LYS A 492 42.62 -19.26 5.22
N GLY A 493 42.67 -18.09 5.85
CA GLY A 493 43.76 -17.12 5.66
C GLY A 493 43.67 -16.27 4.39
N HIS A 494 42.63 -16.42 3.59
CA HIS A 494 42.34 -15.56 2.43
C HIS A 494 41.09 -14.71 2.69
N ASN A 495 41.17 -13.43 2.34
CA ASN A 495 40.02 -12.53 2.33
C ASN A 495 39.17 -12.89 1.10
N VAL A 496 37.96 -13.41 1.29
CA VAL A 496 37.01 -13.68 0.20
C VAL A 496 35.96 -12.57 0.22
N ARG A 497 35.79 -11.89 -0.92
CA ARG A 497 34.70 -10.93 -1.15
C ARG A 497 33.51 -11.67 -1.77
N ASP A 498 32.31 -11.35 -1.30
CA ASP A 498 31.06 -11.86 -1.87
C ASP A 498 30.91 -11.43 -3.34
N LEU A 499 30.32 -12.27 -4.19
CA LEU A 499 30.28 -12.11 -5.66
C LEU A 499 29.34 -10.99 -6.15
N ASP A 500 28.58 -10.37 -5.25
CA ASP A 500 27.70 -9.25 -5.55
C ASP A 500 28.25 -7.97 -4.90
N GLU A 501 28.98 -7.19 -5.69
CA GLU A 501 29.53 -5.89 -5.28
C GLU A 501 28.42 -4.87 -4.92
N ASN A 502 27.16 -5.12 -5.32
CA ASN A 502 26.02 -4.20 -5.12
C ASN A 502 25.09 -4.55 -3.95
N ALA A 503 25.28 -5.68 -3.27
CA ALA A 503 24.44 -6.04 -2.11
C ALA A 503 24.81 -5.18 -0.88
N ASP A 504 23.89 -4.32 -0.43
CA ASP A 504 24.07 -3.40 0.71
C ASP A 504 24.44 -4.18 1.99
N ALA A 505 25.64 -3.94 2.51
CA ALA A 505 26.11 -4.54 3.76
C ALA A 505 25.34 -3.93 4.94
N GLY A 506 24.63 -4.74 5.74
CA GLY A 506 23.97 -4.29 6.97
C GLY A 506 22.78 -3.34 6.76
N GLY A 507 21.75 -3.83 6.06
CA GLY A 507 20.55 -3.08 5.70
C GLY A 507 19.85 -2.36 6.87
N ALA A 508 19.00 -1.40 6.54
CA ALA A 508 18.22 -0.61 7.48
C ALA A 508 17.19 -1.48 8.23
N GLU A 509 17.03 -1.26 9.53
CA GLU A 509 15.95 -1.87 10.33
C GLU A 509 14.60 -1.18 10.09
N LEU A 510 14.60 0.06 9.62
CA LEU A 510 13.40 0.80 9.28
C LEU A 510 13.54 1.50 7.93
N VAL A 511 12.58 1.31 7.04
CA VAL A 511 12.40 2.13 5.84
C VAL A 511 11.00 2.73 5.86
N THR A 512 10.86 4.02 5.63
CA THR A 512 9.54 4.67 5.52
C THR A 512 9.36 5.39 4.20
N MET A 513 8.12 5.36 3.72
CA MET A 513 7.66 6.15 2.58
C MET A 513 6.33 6.78 2.96
N SER A 514 6.25 8.10 2.93
CA SER A 514 4.98 8.80 3.07
C SER A 514 4.73 9.62 1.83
N TYR A 515 3.56 9.51 1.19
CA TYR A 515 3.22 10.23 -0.04
C TYR A 515 4.39 10.34 -1.04
N ALA A 516 4.97 9.19 -1.40
CA ALA A 516 6.20 9.13 -2.18
C ALA A 516 6.03 8.22 -3.40
N LEU A 517 5.45 7.02 -3.25
CA LEU A 517 5.24 6.08 -4.35
C LEU A 517 4.30 6.64 -5.41
N SER A 518 3.25 7.36 -5.02
CA SER A 518 2.35 8.01 -5.99
C SER A 518 3.05 9.12 -6.78
N MET A 519 4.05 9.79 -6.20
CA MET A 519 4.82 10.86 -6.87
C MET A 519 5.95 10.33 -7.76
N ILE A 520 6.43 9.11 -7.53
CA ILE A 520 7.53 8.52 -8.31
C ILE A 520 6.93 7.84 -9.56
N PRO A 521 7.28 8.29 -10.79
CA PRO A 521 6.76 7.70 -12.02
C PRO A 521 7.22 6.24 -12.21
N GLU A 522 8.53 6.00 -12.09
CA GLU A 522 9.16 4.68 -12.14
C GLU A 522 9.31 4.11 -10.72
N PHE A 523 8.23 3.55 -10.18
CA PHE A 523 8.21 3.06 -8.80
C PHE A 523 8.83 1.67 -8.63
N TYR A 524 8.92 0.84 -9.69
CA TYR A 524 9.50 -0.51 -9.62
C TYR A 524 10.94 -0.49 -9.09
N PRO A 525 11.89 0.28 -9.65
CA PRO A 525 13.28 0.26 -9.18
C PRO A 525 13.45 0.77 -7.74
N VAL A 526 12.53 1.63 -7.27
CA VAL A 526 12.54 2.12 -5.89
C VAL A 526 12.09 1.03 -4.92
N ILE A 527 11.00 0.31 -5.24
CA ILE A 527 10.54 -0.83 -4.43
C ILE A 527 11.61 -1.92 -4.39
N ASP A 528 12.27 -2.20 -5.51
CA ASP A 528 13.36 -3.18 -5.61
C ASP A 528 14.57 -2.77 -4.76
N SER A 529 14.92 -1.49 -4.79
CA SER A 529 15.99 -0.95 -3.93
C SER A 529 15.63 -1.04 -2.46
N ILE A 530 14.36 -0.90 -2.07
CA ILE A 530 13.96 -1.05 -0.66
C ILE A 530 14.18 -2.48 -0.18
N GLU A 531 13.97 -3.48 -1.04
CA GLU A 531 14.19 -4.88 -0.68
C GLU A 531 15.67 -5.14 -0.39
N SER A 532 16.58 -4.58 -1.19
CA SER A 532 18.02 -4.69 -0.94
C SER A 532 18.47 -3.85 0.26
N LEU A 533 17.82 -2.71 0.51
CA LEU A 533 18.14 -1.82 1.63
C LEU A 533 17.70 -2.37 2.98
N LEU A 534 16.65 -3.19 3.05
CA LEU A 534 16.04 -3.62 4.31
C LEU A 534 16.81 -4.79 4.93
N SER A 535 17.12 -4.71 6.22
CA SER A 535 17.71 -5.85 6.96
C SER A 535 16.73 -7.03 7.01
N PRO A 536 17.22 -8.28 7.19
CA PRO A 536 16.36 -9.46 7.29
C PRO A 536 15.26 -9.38 8.35
N ASN A 537 15.53 -8.66 9.46
CA ASN A 537 14.58 -8.40 10.54
C ASN A 537 14.03 -6.96 10.51
N GLY A 538 14.16 -6.26 9.38
CA GLY A 538 13.72 -4.88 9.20
C GLY A 538 12.21 -4.76 8.92
N VAL A 539 11.69 -3.55 9.07
CA VAL A 539 10.29 -3.19 8.83
C VAL A 539 10.23 -2.05 7.82
N ALA A 540 9.32 -2.14 6.86
CA ALA A 540 9.00 -1.07 5.93
C ALA A 540 7.61 -0.50 6.24
N GLY A 541 7.48 0.82 6.36
CA GLY A 541 6.21 1.53 6.56
C GLY A 541 5.88 2.43 5.38
N VAL A 542 4.74 2.20 4.73
CA VAL A 542 4.29 2.98 3.58
C VAL A 542 2.92 3.57 3.87
N VAL A 543 2.76 4.87 3.61
CA VAL A 543 1.45 5.54 3.62
C VAL A 543 1.28 6.36 2.36
N ASP A 544 0.28 6.03 1.55
CA ASP A 544 0.08 6.67 0.25
C ASP A 544 -1.39 6.65 -0.20
N PHE A 545 -1.69 7.43 -1.23
CA PHE A 545 -2.99 7.45 -1.90
C PHE A 545 -3.11 6.28 -2.87
N TYR A 546 -4.34 5.82 -3.09
CA TYR A 546 -4.59 4.70 -3.99
C TYR A 546 -6.01 4.71 -4.57
N VAL A 547 -6.19 4.00 -5.68
CA VAL A 547 -7.49 3.78 -6.30
C VAL A 547 -7.52 2.35 -6.85
N GLN A 548 -8.38 1.49 -6.30
CA GLN A 548 -8.39 0.07 -6.64
C GLN A 548 -9.82 -0.52 -6.67
N ASN A 549 -10.07 -1.43 -7.62
CA ASN A 549 -11.32 -2.19 -7.72
C ASN A 549 -11.20 -3.50 -6.92
N GLN A 550 -12.32 -4.04 -6.45
CA GLN A 550 -12.37 -5.31 -5.74
C GLN A 550 -11.92 -6.49 -6.61
N ILE A 551 -12.21 -6.42 -7.91
CA ILE A 551 -11.77 -7.42 -8.89
C ILE A 551 -10.24 -7.54 -8.93
N ASP A 552 -9.52 -6.43 -8.73
CA ASP A 552 -8.07 -6.39 -8.88
C ASP A 552 -7.36 -7.25 -7.82
N PHE A 553 -7.92 -7.34 -6.60
CA PHE A 553 -7.31 -8.03 -5.46
C PHE A 553 -8.05 -9.29 -5.01
N ARG A 554 -9.12 -9.68 -5.70
CA ARG A 554 -9.91 -10.88 -5.36
C ARG A 554 -9.03 -12.13 -5.47
N GLY A 555 -9.06 -12.99 -4.44
CA GLY A 555 -8.28 -14.23 -4.39
C GLY A 555 -6.84 -14.09 -3.91
N ARG A 556 -6.38 -12.87 -3.56
CA ARG A 556 -5.05 -12.66 -2.98
C ARG A 556 -5.10 -12.80 -1.45
N ASN A 557 -4.39 -13.78 -0.90
CA ASN A 557 -4.32 -14.10 0.54
C ASN A 557 -3.14 -13.42 1.28
N TYR A 558 -2.25 -12.72 0.58
CA TYR A 558 -1.04 -12.07 1.14
C TYR A 558 -1.22 -10.56 1.44
N ILE A 559 -2.42 -10.02 1.25
CA ILE A 559 -2.70 -8.57 1.33
C ILE A 559 -2.97 -8.03 2.74
N GLY A 560 -3.13 -8.91 3.72
CA GLY A 560 -3.39 -8.56 5.12
C GLY A 560 -4.80 -8.07 5.43
N GLY A 561 -5.76 -8.14 4.50
CA GLY A 561 -7.17 -7.78 4.70
C GLY A 561 -7.70 -6.78 3.65
N ALA A 562 -9.02 -6.62 3.61
CA ALA A 562 -9.71 -5.89 2.54
C ALA A 562 -10.74 -4.84 3.02
N ILE A 563 -10.84 -4.57 4.33
CA ILE A 563 -11.80 -3.59 4.88
C ILE A 563 -11.51 -2.22 4.25
N ASP A 564 -12.54 -1.57 3.70
CA ASP A 564 -12.46 -0.28 2.99
C ASP A 564 -11.43 -0.22 1.83
N ARG A 565 -10.95 -1.36 1.31
CA ARG A 565 -9.99 -1.36 0.19
C ARG A 565 -10.65 -0.94 -1.12
N HIS A 566 -11.88 -1.36 -1.38
CA HIS A 566 -12.59 -1.06 -2.64
C HIS A 566 -12.87 0.44 -2.83
N CYS A 567 -12.60 0.95 -4.04
CA CYS A 567 -13.01 2.27 -4.49
C CYS A 567 -14.04 2.15 -5.62
N ILE A 568 -15.22 2.75 -5.42
CA ILE A 568 -16.27 2.82 -6.45
C ILE A 568 -15.76 3.54 -7.70
N TRP A 569 -16.33 3.22 -8.86
CA TRP A 569 -15.89 3.75 -10.16
C TRP A 569 -15.77 5.27 -10.19
N LEU A 570 -16.80 6.00 -9.70
CA LEU A 570 -16.81 7.46 -9.69
C LEU A 570 -15.64 8.06 -8.90
N SER A 571 -15.34 7.49 -7.73
CA SER A 571 -14.22 7.93 -6.89
C SER A 571 -12.88 7.65 -7.56
N ARG A 572 -12.72 6.50 -8.24
CA ARG A 572 -11.50 6.16 -8.97
C ARG A 572 -11.24 7.14 -10.12
N VAL A 573 -12.26 7.44 -10.92
CA VAL A 573 -12.13 8.39 -12.05
C VAL A 573 -11.80 9.79 -11.53
N PHE A 574 -12.58 10.29 -10.57
CA PHE A 574 -12.37 11.62 -10.02
C PHE A 574 -10.96 11.81 -9.46
N TRP A 575 -10.50 10.90 -8.59
CA TRP A 575 -9.19 11.06 -7.94
C TRP A 575 -8.03 10.83 -8.90
N ARG A 576 -8.15 9.93 -9.89
CA ARG A 576 -7.13 9.80 -10.93
C ARG A 576 -6.97 11.12 -11.69
N THR A 577 -8.06 11.68 -12.18
CA THR A 577 -8.04 12.95 -12.92
C THR A 577 -7.53 14.11 -12.06
N TRP A 578 -7.94 14.18 -10.78
CA TRP A 578 -7.48 15.23 -9.87
C TRP A 578 -5.97 15.21 -9.66
N PHE A 579 -5.39 14.04 -9.35
CA PHE A 579 -3.95 13.92 -9.12
C PHE A 579 -3.14 14.03 -10.41
N GLU A 580 -3.71 13.64 -11.56
CA GLU A 580 -3.08 13.79 -12.87
C GLU A 580 -2.86 15.26 -13.26
N ILE A 581 -3.71 16.20 -12.79
CA ILE A 581 -3.50 17.65 -12.96
C ILE A 581 -2.13 18.08 -12.39
N ASP A 582 -1.73 17.48 -11.27
CA ASP A 582 -0.44 17.71 -10.60
C ASP A 582 0.66 16.73 -11.03
N ARG A 583 0.43 15.96 -12.11
CA ARG A 583 1.33 14.90 -12.63
C ARG A 583 1.62 13.77 -11.63
N VAL A 584 0.69 13.51 -10.71
CA VAL A 584 0.76 12.39 -9.77
C VAL A 584 -0.13 11.27 -10.28
N ASN A 585 0.43 10.07 -10.48
CA ASN A 585 -0.31 8.94 -11.05
C ASN A 585 -0.82 8.01 -9.94
N LEU A 586 -2.16 7.98 -9.78
CA LEU A 586 -2.81 7.04 -8.87
C LEU A 586 -3.17 5.74 -9.59
N GLU A 587 -2.34 4.71 -9.38
CA GLU A 587 -2.54 3.37 -9.92
C GLU A 587 -2.49 2.30 -8.82
N ALA A 588 -3.31 1.26 -8.98
CA ALA A 588 -3.31 0.11 -8.07
C ALA A 588 -1.96 -0.65 -8.08
N ALA A 589 -1.26 -0.64 -9.22
CA ALA A 589 0.00 -1.36 -9.43
C ALA A 589 1.09 -1.00 -8.40
N ARG A 590 1.09 0.23 -7.87
CA ARG A 590 2.09 0.69 -6.87
C ARG A 590 2.02 -0.11 -5.59
N ARG A 591 0.80 -0.27 -5.06
CA ARG A 591 0.55 -1.07 -3.87
C ARG A 591 0.65 -2.56 -4.17
N ASP A 592 0.15 -2.99 -5.32
CA ASP A 592 0.18 -4.41 -5.71
C ASP A 592 1.61 -4.93 -5.82
N TYR A 593 2.52 -4.13 -6.40
CA TYR A 593 3.92 -4.51 -6.50
C TYR A 593 4.63 -4.47 -5.14
N LEU A 594 4.30 -3.52 -4.28
CA LEU A 594 4.77 -3.48 -2.90
C LEU A 594 4.36 -4.75 -2.12
N GLU A 595 3.08 -5.12 -2.18
CA GLU A 595 2.55 -6.33 -1.54
C GLU A 595 3.07 -7.63 -2.19
N TYR A 596 3.59 -7.57 -3.42
CA TYR A 596 4.21 -8.71 -4.13
C TYR A 596 5.69 -8.91 -3.76
N ARG A 597 6.44 -7.82 -3.55
CA ARG A 597 7.88 -7.87 -3.22
C ARG A 597 8.14 -8.14 -1.74
N PHE A 598 7.20 -7.79 -0.86
CA PHE A 598 7.38 -7.88 0.59
C PHE A 598 6.33 -8.76 1.26
N GLY A 599 6.63 -9.21 2.47
CA GLY A 599 5.64 -9.82 3.36
C GLY A 599 4.80 -8.75 4.06
N THR A 600 3.47 -8.87 4.02
CA THR A 600 2.57 -7.93 4.70
C THR A 600 2.41 -8.30 6.17
N VAL A 601 2.79 -7.40 7.08
CA VAL A 601 2.60 -7.53 8.53
C VAL A 601 1.25 -6.92 8.94
N LEU A 602 1.01 -5.66 8.58
CA LEU A 602 -0.24 -4.94 8.81
C LEU A 602 -0.64 -4.14 7.57
N SER A 603 -1.94 -4.04 7.34
CA SER A 603 -2.53 -3.31 6.20
C SER A 603 -3.74 -2.53 6.70
N ILE A 604 -3.91 -1.30 6.25
CA ILE A 604 -4.99 -0.39 6.66
C ILE A 604 -5.47 0.38 5.45
N ASN A 605 -6.78 0.53 5.32
CA ASN A 605 -7.41 1.37 4.31
C ASN A 605 -8.29 2.40 5.01
N ALA A 606 -8.19 3.66 4.58
CA ALA A 606 -8.96 4.73 5.17
C ALA A 606 -9.30 5.81 4.13
N ARG A 607 -10.08 6.79 4.55
CA ARG A 607 -10.65 7.84 3.70
C ARG A 607 -10.52 9.19 4.39
N ASN A 608 -10.00 10.19 3.69
CA ASN A 608 -9.94 11.57 4.19
C ASN A 608 -11.19 12.36 3.79
N ASN A 609 -11.77 13.04 4.78
CA ASN A 609 -12.90 13.95 4.61
C ASN A 609 -12.38 15.34 4.19
N PHE A 610 -11.74 15.43 3.03
CA PHE A 610 -11.11 16.67 2.56
C PHE A 610 -12.14 17.65 1.95
N PHE A 611 -13.08 17.15 1.17
CA PHE A 611 -14.22 17.92 0.68
C PHE A 611 -15.48 17.53 1.45
N CYS A 612 -16.26 18.50 1.92
CA CYS A 612 -17.57 18.26 2.55
C CYS A 612 -18.59 17.58 1.60
N THR A 613 -18.24 17.45 0.31
CA THR A 613 -19.08 16.98 -0.80
C THR A 613 -18.87 15.49 -1.11
N GLY A 614 -19.18 14.57 -0.18
CA GLY A 614 -19.41 13.12 -0.45
C GLY A 614 -18.28 12.25 -1.03
N ILE A 615 -17.26 12.81 -1.69
CA ILE A 615 -16.14 12.12 -2.33
C ILE A 615 -14.94 12.23 -1.41
N LYS A 616 -14.65 11.13 -0.71
CA LYS A 616 -13.55 11.05 0.26
C LYS A 616 -12.27 10.56 -0.43
N LEU A 617 -11.12 11.10 -0.01
CA LEU A 617 -9.81 10.76 -0.59
C LEU A 617 -9.27 9.44 -0.02
N PRO A 618 -9.15 8.36 -0.81
CA PRO A 618 -8.60 7.08 -0.39
C PRO A 618 -7.09 7.11 -0.14
N TYR A 619 -6.69 6.63 1.04
CA TYR A 619 -5.30 6.34 1.38
C TYR A 619 -5.18 5.01 2.10
N TYR A 620 -3.99 4.44 2.07
CA TYR A 620 -3.66 3.22 2.79
C TYR A 620 -2.42 3.43 3.66
N ILE A 621 -2.31 2.62 4.71
CA ILE A 621 -1.08 2.43 5.47
C ILE A 621 -0.74 0.96 5.35
N TRP A 622 0.50 0.66 5.03
CA TRP A 622 1.00 -0.70 4.89
C TRP A 622 2.30 -0.80 5.69
N VAL A 623 2.41 -1.88 6.47
CA VAL A 623 3.62 -2.23 7.21
C VAL A 623 4.02 -3.62 6.76
N GLY A 624 5.25 -3.75 6.27
CA GLY A 624 5.77 -5.02 5.78
C GLY A 624 7.18 -5.32 6.24
N CYS A 625 7.66 -6.48 5.84
CA CYS A 625 9.00 -6.99 6.12
C CYS A 625 9.56 -7.71 4.88
N PRO A 626 10.86 -8.06 4.86
CA PRO A 626 11.43 -8.84 3.77
C PRO A 626 10.61 -10.13 3.53
N LYS A 627 10.49 -10.54 2.27
CA LYS A 627 9.72 -11.74 1.88
C LYS A 627 10.24 -13.02 2.56
N ASP A 628 11.54 -13.08 2.81
CA ASP A 628 12.20 -14.22 3.46
C ASP A 628 12.26 -14.10 4.99
N SER A 629 11.79 -12.99 5.56
CA SER A 629 11.79 -12.73 7.01
C SER A 629 10.94 -13.77 7.74
N GLY A 630 11.58 -14.79 8.31
CA GLY A 630 10.92 -15.89 9.01
C GLY A 630 10.41 -17.02 8.11
N ALA A 631 10.64 -16.97 6.80
CA ALA A 631 10.31 -18.03 5.85
C ALA A 631 11.35 -19.16 5.86
N SER A 632 11.69 -19.65 7.06
CA SER A 632 12.39 -20.94 7.16
C SER A 632 11.35 -22.05 7.06
N THR A 633 11.58 -23.05 6.21
CA THR A 633 10.79 -24.29 6.15
C THR A 633 10.57 -24.90 7.54
N LYS A 634 11.52 -24.70 8.46
CA LYS A 634 11.41 -25.05 9.88
C LYS A 634 10.26 -24.35 10.61
N LYS A 635 10.10 -23.04 10.41
CA LYS A 635 9.01 -22.26 11.04
C LYS A 635 7.64 -22.63 10.44
N LEU A 636 7.62 -22.94 9.13
CA LEU A 636 6.44 -23.51 8.47
C LEU A 636 6.01 -24.82 9.14
N ALA A 637 6.96 -25.75 9.30
CA ALA A 637 6.70 -27.04 9.95
C ALA A 637 6.28 -26.89 11.42
N GLU A 638 6.90 -25.97 12.17
CA GLU A 638 6.52 -25.70 13.57
C GLU A 638 5.08 -25.18 13.71
N ILE A 639 4.66 -24.25 12.85
CA ILE A 639 3.29 -23.71 12.86
C ILE A 639 2.29 -24.78 12.41
N ASP A 640 2.63 -25.56 11.38
CA ASP A 640 1.80 -26.65 10.88
C ASP A 640 1.61 -27.74 11.94
N ALA A 641 2.71 -28.20 12.55
CA ALA A 641 2.72 -29.16 13.65
C ALA A 641 1.91 -28.66 14.84
N ALA A 642 2.01 -27.37 15.16
CA ALA A 642 1.28 -26.78 16.28
C ALA A 642 -0.22 -26.61 16.02
N ALA A 643 -0.65 -26.55 14.76
CA ALA A 643 -2.06 -26.49 14.39
C ALA A 643 -2.69 -27.90 14.26
N THR A 644 -1.92 -28.90 13.82
CA THR A 644 -2.38 -30.27 13.54
C THR A 644 -2.10 -31.28 14.67
N GLU A 645 -1.34 -30.86 15.70
CA GLU A 645 -0.81 -31.72 16.78
C GLU A 645 0.12 -32.84 16.31
N SER A 646 0.87 -32.63 15.23
CA SER A 646 1.76 -33.62 14.64
C SER A 646 3.14 -33.71 15.32
N PRO A 647 3.57 -34.88 15.85
CA PRO A 647 4.92 -35.08 16.38
C PRO A 647 6.00 -35.34 15.31
N TYR A 648 5.63 -35.70 14.08
CA TYR A 648 6.54 -36.09 12.97
C TYR A 648 6.78 -34.98 11.94
N LEU A 649 6.28 -33.78 12.18
CA LEU A 649 6.60 -32.60 11.37
C LEU A 649 7.69 -31.82 12.10
N SER A 650 8.83 -32.49 12.34
CA SER A 650 10.03 -31.81 12.78
C SER A 650 10.81 -31.34 11.55
N ALA A 651 11.56 -30.25 11.68
CA ALA A 651 12.36 -29.71 10.56
C ALA A 651 13.36 -30.71 9.94
N LEU A 652 13.66 -31.81 10.64
CA LEU A 652 14.53 -32.88 10.14
C LEU A 652 13.84 -33.75 9.08
N ASP A 653 12.53 -33.97 9.19
CA ASP A 653 11.78 -34.93 8.37
C ASP A 653 11.58 -34.43 6.92
N LEU A 654 11.68 -33.11 6.68
CA LEU A 654 11.63 -32.51 5.34
C LEU A 654 12.94 -32.66 4.54
N GLN A 655 14.09 -32.91 5.20
CA GLN A 655 15.37 -33.14 4.51
C GLN A 655 15.59 -34.61 4.14
N THR A 656 15.04 -35.52 4.93
CA THR A 656 15.11 -36.97 4.69
C THR A 656 13.88 -37.40 3.92
N GLY A 657 13.91 -37.26 2.59
CA GLY A 657 12.82 -37.67 1.71
C GLY A 657 12.23 -39.03 2.13
N ALA A 658 10.94 -38.99 2.48
CA ALA A 658 10.01 -40.07 2.77
C ALA A 658 10.53 -41.27 3.58
N THR A 659 9.99 -41.47 4.78
CA THR A 659 9.66 -42.82 5.23
C THR A 659 8.37 -42.86 6.06
N GLN A 660 7.51 -43.79 5.64
CA GLN A 660 6.30 -44.32 6.27
C GLN A 660 4.94 -43.65 6.00
N THR A 661 4.00 -44.54 5.68
CA THR A 661 2.64 -44.44 5.18
C THR A 661 1.64 -43.83 6.17
N ASP A 662 1.87 -42.61 6.63
CA ASP A 662 0.90 -41.86 7.44
C ASP A 662 0.25 -40.74 6.62
N ILE A 663 -1.06 -40.55 6.77
CA ILE A 663 -1.83 -39.50 6.11
C ILE A 663 -1.23 -38.14 6.52
N GLU A 664 -0.61 -37.42 5.58
CA GLU A 664 -0.09 -36.07 5.81
C GLU A 664 -1.26 -35.09 6.00
N ILE A 665 -1.66 -34.88 7.27
CA ILE A 665 -2.65 -33.88 7.66
C ILE A 665 -1.94 -32.53 7.79
N HIS A 666 -2.35 -31.54 6.99
CA HIS A 666 -1.81 -30.19 6.99
C HIS A 666 -2.84 -29.13 7.40
N SER A 667 -2.33 -28.04 7.98
CA SER A 667 -3.11 -26.86 8.33
C SER A 667 -3.46 -26.02 7.09
N LYS A 668 -4.53 -25.22 7.21
CA LYS A 668 -4.94 -24.27 6.15
C LYS A 668 -3.83 -23.27 5.84
N ALA A 669 -3.07 -22.87 6.86
CA ALA A 669 -1.94 -21.97 6.70
C ALA A 669 -0.85 -22.58 5.82
N TYR A 670 -0.54 -23.87 6.03
CA TYR A 670 0.45 -24.61 5.25
C TYR A 670 0.01 -24.80 3.80
N GLU A 671 -1.20 -25.28 3.56
CA GLU A 671 -1.75 -25.45 2.20
C GLU A 671 -1.72 -24.12 1.41
N SER A 672 -2.17 -23.04 2.04
CA SER A 672 -2.17 -21.68 1.48
C SER A 672 -0.74 -21.15 1.21
N ALA A 673 0.20 -21.47 2.09
CA ALA A 673 1.62 -21.14 1.91
C ALA A 673 2.23 -21.89 0.72
N ILE A 674 1.98 -23.19 0.58
CA ILE A 674 2.53 -24.01 -0.52
C ILE A 674 2.02 -23.51 -1.88
N VAL A 675 0.71 -23.21 -2.00
CA VAL A 675 0.14 -22.65 -3.24
C VAL A 675 0.82 -21.33 -3.63
N ASN A 676 1.07 -20.45 -2.65
CA ASN A 676 1.77 -19.20 -2.90
C ASN A 676 3.23 -19.42 -3.31
N LEU A 677 3.95 -20.31 -2.62
CA LEU A 677 5.34 -20.64 -2.92
C LEU A 677 5.49 -21.25 -4.33
N GLN A 678 4.59 -22.17 -4.73
CA GLN A 678 4.55 -22.74 -6.09
C GLN A 678 4.33 -21.67 -7.16
N SER A 679 3.60 -20.61 -6.82
CA SER A 679 3.28 -19.48 -7.72
C SER A 679 4.28 -18.32 -7.58
N SER A 680 5.37 -18.48 -6.83
CA SER A 680 6.33 -17.41 -6.49
C SER A 680 5.71 -16.17 -5.81
N LEU A 681 4.53 -16.31 -5.21
CA LEU A 681 3.83 -15.27 -4.46
C LEU A 681 4.34 -15.20 -3.01
N PRO A 682 4.22 -14.05 -2.33
CA PRO A 682 4.49 -13.95 -0.90
C PRO A 682 3.60 -14.90 -0.09
N LEU A 683 4.11 -15.40 1.04
CA LEU A 683 3.30 -16.16 1.98
C LEU A 683 2.05 -15.37 2.43
N PRO A 684 0.96 -16.04 2.86
CA PRO A 684 -0.19 -15.38 3.46
C PRO A 684 0.22 -14.42 4.60
N ALA A 685 -0.47 -13.30 4.75
CA ALA A 685 -0.09 -12.26 5.72
C ALA A 685 -0.02 -12.75 7.18
N THR A 686 -0.73 -13.83 7.51
CA THR A 686 -0.69 -14.49 8.83
C THR A 686 0.70 -15.02 9.21
N TRP A 687 1.58 -15.27 8.23
CA TRP A 687 2.93 -15.80 8.47
C TRP A 687 3.94 -14.75 8.94
N TYR A 688 3.68 -13.48 8.62
CA TYR A 688 4.57 -12.37 8.98
C TYR A 688 4.16 -11.70 10.30
N GLN A 689 3.17 -12.25 10.99
CA GLN A 689 2.73 -11.76 12.30
C GLN A 689 3.73 -12.17 13.39
N ASN A 690 3.82 -11.36 14.45
CA ASN A 690 4.71 -11.67 15.57
C ASN A 690 4.20 -12.87 16.38
N HIS A 691 2.87 -13.03 16.48
CA HIS A 691 2.20 -14.09 17.22
C HIS A 691 1.37 -14.97 16.29
N HIS A 692 1.37 -16.28 16.55
CA HIS A 692 0.68 -17.29 15.72
C HIS A 692 -0.45 -18.00 16.49
N TRP A 693 -1.11 -17.29 17.42
CA TRP A 693 -2.32 -17.81 18.06
C TRP A 693 -3.51 -17.82 17.10
N ARG A 694 -3.57 -16.93 16.11
CA ARG A 694 -4.64 -16.87 15.12
C ARG A 694 -4.28 -17.78 13.94
N ILE A 695 -5.07 -18.82 13.70
CA ILE A 695 -4.88 -19.69 12.54
C ILE A 695 -5.43 -19.01 11.29
N HIS A 696 -4.72 -19.18 10.18
CA HIS A 696 -5.13 -18.67 8.87
C HIS A 696 -6.53 -19.19 8.49
N TYR A 697 -7.37 -18.29 8.01
CA TYR A 697 -8.68 -18.58 7.44
C TYR A 697 -8.89 -17.69 6.21
N ASP A 698 -9.74 -18.14 5.30
CA ASP A 698 -10.10 -17.36 4.11
C ASP A 698 -11.31 -16.47 4.43
N SER A 699 -11.05 -15.18 4.60
CA SER A 699 -12.07 -14.17 4.90
C SER A 699 -13.09 -13.98 3.75
N THR A 700 -12.83 -14.50 2.55
CA THR A 700 -13.70 -14.32 1.38
C THR A 700 -14.83 -15.34 1.30
N LEU A 701 -14.78 -16.41 2.11
CA LEU A 701 -15.84 -17.42 2.13
C LEU A 701 -17.15 -16.83 2.66
N LEU A 702 -18.26 -17.07 1.94
CA LEU A 702 -19.59 -16.55 2.31
C LEU A 702 -20.00 -16.91 3.74
N LYS A 703 -19.56 -18.08 4.24
CA LYS A 703 -19.89 -18.55 5.59
C LYS A 703 -19.52 -17.57 6.70
N HIS A 704 -18.48 -16.75 6.49
CA HIS A 704 -17.99 -15.74 7.44
C HIS A 704 -18.70 -14.39 7.31
N ALA A 705 -19.24 -14.06 6.14
CA ALA A 705 -19.90 -12.77 5.89
C ALA A 705 -21.32 -12.67 6.49
N ARG A 706 -21.93 -13.80 6.86
CA ARG A 706 -23.31 -13.90 7.37
C ARG A 706 -23.58 -13.19 8.70
N PHE A 707 -22.53 -12.75 9.40
CA PHE A 707 -22.64 -12.04 10.68
C PHE A 707 -22.56 -10.51 10.54
N ASN A 708 -22.72 -9.97 9.33
CA ASN A 708 -22.68 -8.54 9.05
C ASN A 708 -21.44 -7.83 9.62
N ASN A 709 -20.28 -8.50 9.61
CA ASN A 709 -19.02 -8.01 10.18
C ASN A 709 -19.16 -7.47 11.62
N SER A 710 -19.96 -8.15 12.45
CA SER A 710 -20.15 -7.81 13.85
C SER A 710 -20.13 -9.07 14.71
N TYR A 711 -19.73 -8.93 15.98
CA TYR A 711 -19.82 -10.02 16.95
C TYR A 711 -21.20 -10.06 17.60
N ILE A 712 -21.64 -11.26 17.98
CA ILE A 712 -22.96 -11.46 18.58
C ILE A 712 -22.89 -11.15 20.08
N TYR A 713 -21.93 -11.76 20.80
CA TYR A 713 -21.82 -11.69 22.25
C TYR A 713 -20.53 -10.98 22.67
N ALA A 714 -20.63 -9.97 23.54
CA ALA A 714 -19.45 -9.30 24.12
C ALA A 714 -18.85 -10.03 25.34
N PHE A 715 -19.59 -11.00 25.89
CA PHE A 715 -19.23 -11.83 27.04
C PHE A 715 -19.87 -13.23 26.91
N THR A 716 -19.38 -14.20 27.68
CA THR A 716 -19.86 -15.59 27.64
C THR A 716 -20.94 -15.85 28.71
N TRP A 717 -22.00 -16.58 28.36
CA TRP A 717 -23.11 -16.99 29.26
C TRP A 717 -22.86 -18.35 29.92
N GLU A 718 -21.65 -18.59 30.40
CA GLU A 718 -21.25 -19.86 31.00
C GLU A 718 -20.40 -19.63 32.23
N ASP A 719 -20.66 -20.40 33.28
CA ASP A 719 -19.95 -20.28 34.56
C ASP A 719 -18.56 -20.93 34.49
N ASP A 720 -17.54 -20.07 34.41
CA ASP A 720 -16.14 -20.47 34.30
C ASP A 720 -15.64 -21.24 35.54
N VAL A 721 -16.11 -20.87 36.73
CA VAL A 721 -15.75 -21.56 37.98
C VAL A 721 -16.41 -22.94 38.04
N ALA A 722 -17.66 -23.06 37.55
CA ALA A 722 -18.31 -24.36 37.43
C ALA A 722 -17.57 -25.26 36.43
N ASP A 723 -17.13 -24.72 35.30
CA ASP A 723 -16.37 -25.44 34.27
C ASP A 723 -15.05 -25.99 34.82
N HIS A 724 -14.28 -25.16 35.53
CA HIS A 724 -13.05 -25.60 36.18
C HIS A 724 -13.30 -26.69 37.23
N ARG A 725 -14.40 -26.61 37.99
CA ARG A 725 -14.76 -27.61 39.00
C ARG A 725 -15.14 -28.96 38.37
N ILE A 726 -15.86 -28.93 37.25
CA ILE A 726 -16.33 -30.13 36.54
C ILE A 726 -15.19 -30.78 35.75
N LEU A 727 -14.47 -29.97 34.96
CA LEU A 727 -13.47 -30.46 34.02
C LEU A 727 -12.09 -30.69 34.65
N LYS A 728 -11.72 -29.91 35.66
CA LYS A 728 -10.41 -29.98 36.33
C LYS A 728 -9.25 -30.01 35.31
N PRO A 729 -9.11 -28.98 34.46
CA PRO A 729 -8.07 -28.94 33.43
C PRO A 729 -6.66 -28.97 34.06
N SER A 730 -5.74 -29.66 33.39
CA SER A 730 -4.37 -29.90 33.82
C SER A 730 -3.36 -29.54 32.71
N ALA A 731 -2.07 -29.49 33.06
CA ALA A 731 -0.99 -29.19 32.11
C ALA A 731 -0.86 -30.21 30.95
N ASN A 732 -1.42 -31.42 31.08
CA ASN A 732 -1.40 -32.44 30.05
C ASN A 732 -2.58 -32.37 29.08
N ASP A 733 -3.56 -31.51 29.35
CA ASP A 733 -4.79 -31.45 28.57
C ASP A 733 -4.63 -30.68 27.26
N VAL A 734 -5.29 -31.20 26.23
CA VAL A 734 -5.51 -30.53 24.94
C VAL A 734 -7.01 -30.28 24.86
N ILE A 735 -7.38 -29.01 25.03
CA ILE A 735 -8.77 -28.56 25.17
C ILE A 735 -9.23 -27.98 23.84
N LEU A 736 -10.39 -28.41 23.34
CA LEU A 736 -11.10 -27.72 22.26
C LEU A 736 -12.38 -27.12 22.84
N ALA A 737 -12.60 -25.82 22.65
CA ALA A 737 -13.76 -25.13 23.18
C ALA A 737 -14.29 -24.09 22.18
N ILE A 738 -15.60 -23.89 22.17
CA ILE A 738 -16.20 -22.80 21.41
C ILE A 738 -15.70 -21.46 21.96
N GLY A 739 -15.26 -20.57 21.06
CA GLY A 739 -14.63 -19.30 21.41
C GLY A 739 -15.60 -18.32 22.07
N SER A 740 -16.79 -18.11 21.48
CA SER A 740 -17.75 -17.10 21.93
C SER A 740 -17.05 -15.75 22.12
N ALA A 741 -17.27 -15.05 23.24
CA ALA A 741 -16.55 -13.82 23.56
C ALA A 741 -15.12 -14.04 24.11
N GLY A 742 -14.70 -15.29 24.30
CA GLY A 742 -13.35 -15.65 24.75
C GLY A 742 -13.14 -15.72 26.27
N ASP A 743 -14.16 -15.45 27.09
CA ASP A 743 -13.99 -15.38 28.56
C ASP A 743 -13.60 -16.75 29.15
N ASN A 744 -14.26 -17.82 28.71
CA ASN A 744 -13.95 -19.20 29.12
C ASN A 744 -12.59 -19.68 28.59
N ILE A 745 -12.23 -19.28 27.36
CA ILE A 745 -10.92 -19.59 26.78
C ILE A 745 -9.80 -19.04 27.65
N LEU A 746 -9.91 -17.77 28.08
CA LEU A 746 -8.94 -17.14 28.97
C LEU A 746 -8.92 -17.81 30.35
N SER A 747 -10.06 -18.28 30.84
CA SER A 747 -10.14 -19.07 32.08
C SER A 747 -9.38 -20.39 31.95
N PHE A 748 -9.57 -21.14 30.86
CA PHE A 748 -8.79 -22.36 30.60
C PHE A 748 -7.29 -22.09 30.48
N CYS A 749 -6.88 -20.98 29.86
CA CYS A 749 -5.47 -20.58 29.82
C CYS A 749 -4.86 -20.36 31.21
N LEU A 750 -5.63 -19.96 32.23
CA LEU A 750 -5.14 -19.81 33.61
C LEU A 750 -4.73 -21.15 34.25
N ALA A 751 -5.26 -22.28 33.77
CA ALA A 751 -4.85 -23.62 34.19
C ALA A 751 -3.54 -24.09 33.52
N ASN A 752 -2.99 -23.32 32.58
CA ASN A 752 -1.80 -23.65 31.80
C ASN A 752 -1.84 -25.06 31.17
N PRO A 753 -2.91 -25.43 30.43
CA PRO A 753 -2.97 -26.69 29.71
C PRO A 753 -1.94 -26.72 28.58
N ARG A 754 -1.62 -27.92 28.07
CA ARG A 754 -0.70 -28.09 26.95
C ARG A 754 -1.17 -27.27 25.73
N ARG A 755 -2.48 -27.27 25.47
CA ARG A 755 -3.08 -26.50 24.37
C ARG A 755 -4.56 -26.20 24.57
N VAL A 756 -4.99 -25.05 24.06
CA VAL A 756 -6.39 -24.64 23.97
C VAL A 756 -6.70 -24.25 22.52
N HIS A 757 -7.61 -24.98 21.88
CA HIS A 757 -8.17 -24.66 20.56
C HIS A 757 -9.51 -23.96 20.76
N ALA A 758 -9.52 -22.64 20.61
CA ALA A 758 -10.74 -21.83 20.56
C ALA A 758 -11.31 -21.89 19.14
N VAL A 759 -12.57 -22.27 18.99
CA VAL A 759 -13.23 -22.43 17.69
C VAL A 759 -14.46 -21.54 17.60
N ASP A 760 -14.54 -20.67 16.60
CA ASP A 760 -15.74 -19.87 16.34
C ASP A 760 -15.88 -19.60 14.85
N LEU A 761 -17.11 -19.70 14.32
CA LEU A 761 -17.37 -19.46 12.90
C LEU A 761 -17.34 -17.96 12.54
N ASN A 762 -17.68 -17.09 13.50
CA ASN A 762 -17.74 -15.64 13.30
C ASN A 762 -16.34 -15.02 13.51
N PRO A 763 -15.72 -14.45 12.45
CA PRO A 763 -14.41 -13.81 12.60
C PRO A 763 -14.40 -12.69 13.63
N SER A 764 -15.50 -11.93 13.77
CA SER A 764 -15.60 -10.77 14.65
C SER A 764 -15.55 -11.14 16.14
N GLN A 765 -16.15 -12.27 16.53
CA GLN A 765 -16.04 -12.81 17.90
C GLN A 765 -14.59 -13.14 18.25
N ASN A 766 -13.96 -13.71 17.25
CA ASN A 766 -12.61 -14.17 17.27
C ASN A 766 -11.61 -13.00 17.30
N HIS A 767 -11.91 -11.87 16.64
CA HIS A 767 -11.19 -10.61 16.80
C HIS A 767 -11.31 -10.01 18.21
N LEU A 768 -12.43 -10.25 18.92
CA LEU A 768 -12.61 -9.83 20.31
C LEU A 768 -11.75 -10.66 21.27
N LEU A 769 -11.69 -11.98 21.09
CA LEU A 769 -10.74 -12.82 21.83
C LEU A 769 -9.29 -12.38 21.56
N GLU A 770 -8.95 -12.11 20.30
CA GLU A 770 -7.60 -11.64 19.94
C GLU A 770 -7.26 -10.29 20.60
N LEU A 771 -8.22 -9.35 20.66
CA LEU A 771 -8.05 -8.09 21.37
C LEU A 771 -7.80 -8.29 22.87
N LYS A 772 -8.50 -9.23 23.52
CA LYS A 772 -8.28 -9.56 24.94
C LYS A 772 -6.88 -10.14 25.16
N VAL A 773 -6.44 -11.06 24.31
CA VAL A 773 -5.10 -11.67 24.37
C VAL A 773 -4.00 -10.62 24.15
N ALA A 774 -4.14 -9.78 23.13
CA ALA A 774 -3.21 -8.68 22.85
C ALA A 774 -3.13 -7.69 24.03
N SER A 775 -4.28 -7.35 24.61
CA SER A 775 -4.36 -6.44 25.77
C SER A 775 -3.71 -7.01 27.01
N LEU A 776 -3.93 -8.29 27.31
CA LEU A 776 -3.29 -8.96 28.45
C LEU A 776 -1.77 -9.09 28.26
N THR A 777 -1.31 -9.18 27.02
CA THR A 777 0.13 -9.28 26.68
C THR A 777 0.84 -7.93 26.77
N ALA A 778 0.19 -6.84 26.32
CA ALA A 778 0.86 -5.55 26.09
C ALA A 778 0.48 -4.43 27.06
N LEU A 779 -0.65 -4.54 27.77
CA LEU A 779 -1.17 -3.47 28.62
C LEU A 779 -1.06 -3.80 30.10
N GLY A 780 -0.96 -2.76 30.93
CA GLY A 780 -1.09 -2.90 32.38
C GLY A 780 -2.54 -3.12 32.80
N TYR A 781 -2.73 -3.65 34.01
CA TYR A 781 -4.04 -4.01 34.55
C TYR A 781 -5.09 -2.88 34.45
N GLN A 782 -4.71 -1.63 34.70
CA GLN A 782 -5.65 -0.49 34.65
C GLN A 782 -6.24 -0.28 33.26
N ASP A 783 -5.44 -0.41 32.20
CA ASP A 783 -5.91 -0.23 30.83
C ASP A 783 -6.77 -1.43 30.40
N VAL A 784 -6.40 -2.65 30.82
CA VAL A 784 -7.22 -3.86 30.63
C VAL A 784 -8.58 -3.73 31.33
N TRP A 785 -8.59 -3.20 32.55
CA TRP A 785 -9.81 -2.95 33.31
C TRP A 785 -10.70 -1.91 32.67
N LYS A 786 -10.14 -0.82 32.12
CA LYS A 786 -10.94 0.15 31.35
C LYS A 786 -11.59 -0.51 30.13
N LEU A 787 -10.82 -1.27 29.35
CA LEU A 787 -11.32 -1.90 28.12
C LEU A 787 -12.42 -2.94 28.37
N PHE A 788 -12.20 -3.85 29.32
CA PHE A 788 -13.08 -5.00 29.52
C PHE A 788 -13.78 -5.02 30.87
N GLY A 789 -13.41 -4.20 31.83
CA GLY A 789 -14.19 -3.98 33.05
C GLY A 789 -15.26 -2.92 32.80
N GLU A 790 -14.83 -1.70 32.47
CA GLU A 790 -15.72 -0.56 32.19
C GLU A 790 -16.33 -0.58 30.78
N GLY A 791 -15.71 -1.31 29.85
CA GLY A 791 -16.14 -1.36 28.45
C GLY A 791 -15.76 -0.12 27.65
N LYS A 792 -14.89 0.76 28.17
CA LYS A 792 -14.56 2.07 27.57
C LYS A 792 -13.11 2.46 27.82
N HIS A 793 -12.51 3.13 26.85
CA HIS A 793 -11.16 3.66 26.97
C HIS A 793 -11.01 4.95 26.15
N GLY A 794 -10.86 6.09 26.85
CA GLY A 794 -10.79 7.41 26.20
C GLY A 794 -9.66 7.57 25.18
N ASP A 795 -8.60 6.77 25.31
CA ASP A 795 -7.43 6.79 24.43
C ASP A 795 -7.27 5.50 23.60
N PHE A 796 -8.38 4.83 23.26
CA PHE A 796 -8.36 3.51 22.59
C PHE A 796 -7.53 3.49 21.29
N LYS A 797 -7.69 4.51 20.43
CA LYS A 797 -6.99 4.55 19.13
C LYS A 797 -5.46 4.54 19.30
N ASN A 798 -4.95 5.31 20.26
CA ASN A 798 -3.51 5.42 20.48
C ASN A 798 -2.94 4.14 21.10
N ILE A 799 -3.63 3.52 22.07
CA ILE A 799 -3.18 2.22 22.60
C ILE A 799 -3.24 1.12 21.53
N LEU A 800 -4.24 1.16 20.63
CA LEU A 800 -4.36 0.21 19.53
C LEU A 800 -3.15 0.29 18.61
N ILE A 801 -2.75 1.51 18.22
CA ILE A 801 -1.61 1.74 17.33
C ILE A 801 -0.27 1.47 18.02
N GLN A 802 -0.05 2.05 19.20
CA GLN A 802 1.28 2.11 19.84
C GLN A 802 1.61 0.88 20.67
N LYS A 803 0.60 0.16 21.20
CA LYS A 803 0.82 -0.98 22.11
C LYS A 803 0.24 -2.29 21.59
N LEU A 804 -0.96 -2.28 21.02
CA LEU A 804 -1.65 -3.52 20.63
C LEU A 804 -1.29 -4.01 19.22
N SER A 805 -0.92 -3.11 18.31
CA SER A 805 -0.65 -3.45 16.90
C SER A 805 0.39 -4.56 16.67
N PRO A 806 1.46 -4.73 17.47
CA PRO A 806 2.39 -5.85 17.30
C PRO A 806 1.81 -7.21 17.70
N HIS A 807 0.69 -7.20 18.42
CA HIS A 807 0.02 -8.37 18.98
C HIS A 807 -1.32 -8.67 18.31
N LEU A 808 -1.62 -8.05 17.17
CA LEU A 808 -2.87 -8.32 16.45
C LEU A 808 -2.58 -8.78 15.04
N SER A 809 -3.39 -9.72 14.57
CA SER A 809 -3.50 -10.04 13.17
C SER A 809 -3.95 -8.81 12.39
N SER A 810 -3.49 -8.67 11.14
CA SER A 810 -3.80 -7.50 10.31
C SER A 810 -5.32 -7.30 10.14
N GLU A 811 -6.10 -8.37 10.10
CA GLU A 811 -7.56 -8.29 10.01
C GLU A 811 -8.21 -7.87 11.33
N ALA A 812 -7.79 -8.43 12.47
CA ALA A 812 -8.30 -7.99 13.78
C ALA A 812 -7.94 -6.53 14.04
N PHE A 813 -6.72 -6.12 13.66
CA PHE A 813 -6.28 -4.74 13.76
C PHE A 813 -7.17 -3.80 12.91
N GLN A 814 -7.45 -4.14 11.65
CA GLN A 814 -8.36 -3.36 10.80
C GLN A 814 -9.77 -3.27 11.38
N PHE A 815 -10.30 -4.40 11.87
CA PHE A 815 -11.61 -4.47 12.49
C PHE A 815 -11.71 -3.49 13.68
N TRP A 816 -10.72 -3.50 14.58
CA TRP A 816 -10.72 -2.63 15.75
C TRP A 816 -10.34 -1.19 15.44
N LEU A 817 -9.56 -0.91 14.40
CA LEU A 817 -9.32 0.45 13.96
C LEU A 817 -10.61 1.10 13.42
N HIS A 818 -11.42 0.33 12.70
CA HIS A 818 -12.69 0.79 12.13
C HIS A 818 -13.81 0.89 13.20
N ASN A 819 -14.00 -0.16 14.01
CA ASN A 819 -15.11 -0.25 14.97
C ASN A 819 -14.76 0.26 16.38
N GLY A 820 -13.48 0.26 16.77
CA GLY A 820 -13.06 0.62 18.11
C GLY A 820 -13.50 2.02 18.57
N PRO A 821 -13.41 3.08 17.73
CA PRO A 821 -13.89 4.41 18.11
C PRO A 821 -15.38 4.47 18.46
N SER A 822 -16.23 3.69 17.78
CA SER A 822 -17.67 3.64 18.10
C SER A 822 -17.96 2.77 19.33
N VAL A 823 -17.08 1.82 19.65
CA VAL A 823 -17.21 0.88 20.77
C VAL A 823 -16.65 1.46 22.09
N PHE A 824 -15.39 1.91 22.10
CA PHE A 824 -14.66 2.24 23.33
C PHE A 824 -14.56 3.72 23.65
N SER A 825 -15.01 4.64 22.78
CA SER A 825 -14.91 6.09 23.06
C SER A 825 -15.66 6.48 24.34
N SER A 826 -15.21 7.54 25.01
CA SER A 826 -15.86 8.02 26.24
C SER A 826 -17.35 8.36 26.04
N SER A 827 -17.70 8.84 24.84
CA SER A 827 -19.07 9.15 24.41
C SER A 827 -19.88 7.95 23.92
N SER A 828 -19.28 6.77 23.74
CA SER A 828 -20.01 5.57 23.33
C SER A 828 -20.89 5.04 24.46
N LYS A 829 -21.71 4.04 24.16
CA LYS A 829 -22.40 3.26 25.20
C LYS A 829 -21.48 2.22 25.87
N GLY A 830 -20.33 1.90 25.28
CA GLY A 830 -19.36 0.91 25.76
C GLY A 830 -19.48 -0.45 25.08
N LEU A 831 -18.47 -1.30 25.27
CA LEU A 831 -18.31 -2.64 24.67
C LEU A 831 -19.56 -3.52 24.77
N TYR A 832 -20.22 -3.49 25.93
CA TYR A 832 -21.36 -4.37 26.22
C TYR A 832 -22.65 -3.94 25.53
N TYR A 833 -22.74 -2.68 25.10
CA TYR A 833 -23.87 -2.17 24.32
C TYR A 833 -23.58 -2.16 22.80
N SER A 834 -22.47 -2.76 22.36
CA SER A 834 -22.16 -3.02 20.96
C SER A 834 -22.37 -4.49 20.57
N GLY A 835 -22.34 -4.77 19.27
CA GLY A 835 -22.63 -6.11 18.75
C GLY A 835 -24.13 -6.47 18.80
N GLY A 836 -24.44 -7.73 18.51
CA GLY A 836 -25.83 -8.23 18.48
C GLY A 836 -26.53 -8.14 19.85
N SER A 837 -25.88 -8.65 20.89
CA SER A 837 -26.36 -8.64 22.28
C SER A 837 -26.53 -7.24 22.88
N GLY A 838 -25.74 -6.26 22.43
CA GLY A 838 -25.87 -4.87 22.85
C GLY A 838 -27.24 -4.25 22.51
N ASN A 839 -27.84 -4.65 21.40
CA ASN A 839 -29.20 -4.21 21.02
C ASN A 839 -30.24 -4.73 22.02
N ALA A 840 -30.12 -5.99 22.45
CA ALA A 840 -30.99 -6.58 23.45
C ALA A 840 -30.87 -5.86 24.81
N LEU A 841 -29.64 -5.53 25.23
CA LEU A 841 -29.41 -4.76 26.47
C LEU A 841 -29.96 -3.34 26.40
N ALA A 842 -29.76 -2.65 25.28
CA ALA A 842 -30.28 -1.29 25.08
C ALA A 842 -31.82 -1.26 25.16
N MET A 843 -32.46 -2.28 24.62
CA MET A 843 -33.91 -2.44 24.61
C MET A 843 -34.46 -2.84 25.98
N GLY A 844 -33.84 -3.79 26.69
CA GLY A 844 -34.19 -4.13 28.07
C GLY A 844 -34.08 -2.91 28.99
N GLY A 845 -33.01 -2.12 28.83
CA GLY A 845 -32.85 -0.85 29.54
C GLY A 845 -33.93 0.19 29.19
N TRP A 846 -34.41 0.24 27.95
CA TRP A 846 -35.54 1.09 27.56
C TRP A 846 -36.86 0.62 28.20
N LEU A 847 -37.12 -0.68 28.22
CA LEU A 847 -38.32 -1.26 28.84
C LEU A 847 -38.37 -0.96 30.35
N PHE A 848 -37.25 -1.12 31.07
CA PHE A 848 -37.18 -0.76 32.49
C PHE A 848 -37.38 0.74 32.77
N ARG A 849 -37.10 1.62 31.79
CA ARG A 849 -37.43 3.05 31.91
C ARG A 849 -38.91 3.29 31.68
N LEU A 850 -39.48 2.68 30.65
CA LEU A 850 -40.90 2.81 30.31
C LEU A 850 -41.81 2.32 31.44
N LEU A 851 -41.42 1.24 32.12
CA LEU A 851 -42.16 0.67 33.25
C LEU A 851 -41.86 1.36 34.59
N GLY A 852 -41.04 2.42 34.61
CA GLY A 852 -40.70 3.16 35.84
C GLY A 852 -39.80 2.41 36.84
N MET A 853 -39.20 1.29 36.44
CA MET A 853 -38.45 0.38 37.32
C MET A 853 -36.96 0.71 37.46
N SER A 854 -36.48 1.76 36.79
CA SER A 854 -35.05 2.09 36.74
C SER A 854 -34.42 2.37 38.11
N SER A 855 -35.20 2.90 39.07
CA SER A 855 -34.73 3.12 40.45
C SER A 855 -34.55 1.80 41.20
N ASP A 856 -35.50 0.88 41.05
CA ASP A 856 -35.47 -0.42 41.73
C ASP A 856 -34.40 -1.34 41.16
N VAL A 857 -34.16 -1.30 39.83
CA VAL A 857 -33.02 -2.01 39.21
C VAL A 857 -31.69 -1.52 39.76
N LYS A 858 -31.51 -0.21 39.97
CA LYS A 858 -30.28 0.33 40.59
C LYS A 858 -30.11 -0.15 42.03
N LYS A 859 -31.20 -0.17 42.82
CA LYS A 859 -31.16 -0.72 44.19
C LYS A 859 -30.82 -2.21 44.19
N LEU A 860 -31.40 -2.98 43.27
CA LEU A 860 -31.10 -4.41 43.10
C LEU A 860 -29.61 -4.64 42.83
N CYS A 861 -29.00 -3.84 41.93
CA CYS A 861 -27.58 -3.92 41.60
C CYS A 861 -26.66 -3.52 42.77
N ALA A 862 -27.15 -2.68 43.69
CA ALA A 862 -26.40 -2.16 44.83
C ALA A 862 -26.66 -2.92 46.16
N ALA A 863 -27.57 -3.90 46.15
CA ALA A 863 -27.98 -4.63 47.35
C ALA A 863 -26.78 -5.29 48.04
N GLN A 864 -26.70 -5.17 49.37
CA GLN A 864 -25.59 -5.69 50.17
C GLN A 864 -25.91 -7.09 50.73
N THR A 865 -27.18 -7.45 50.81
CA THR A 865 -27.63 -8.74 51.36
C THR A 865 -28.64 -9.43 50.46
N LEU A 866 -28.71 -10.76 50.52
CA LEU A 866 -29.71 -11.55 49.79
C LEU A 866 -31.15 -11.19 50.21
N ASN A 867 -31.38 -10.84 51.48
CA ASN A 867 -32.71 -10.49 51.96
C ASN A 867 -33.22 -9.19 51.31
N GLU A 868 -32.37 -8.16 51.24
CA GLU A 868 -32.66 -6.91 50.55
C GLU A 868 -32.94 -7.14 49.05
N GLN A 869 -32.09 -7.93 48.38
CA GLN A 869 -32.28 -8.28 46.96
C GLN A 869 -33.61 -8.99 46.71
N ARG A 870 -33.97 -9.95 47.58
CA ARG A 870 -35.25 -10.69 47.50
C ARG A 870 -36.44 -9.78 47.72
N GLU A 871 -36.37 -8.85 48.68
CA GLU A 871 -37.45 -7.89 48.93
C GLU A 871 -37.68 -6.99 47.71
N ILE A 872 -36.61 -6.44 47.12
CA ILE A 872 -36.69 -5.63 45.91
C ILE A 872 -37.30 -6.44 44.76
N TRP A 873 -36.84 -7.68 44.54
CA TRP A 873 -37.35 -8.55 43.49
C TRP A 873 -38.84 -8.86 43.63
N GLN A 874 -39.29 -9.25 44.83
CA GLN A 874 -40.70 -9.57 45.09
C GLN A 874 -41.61 -8.35 44.93
N ARG A 875 -41.13 -7.16 45.30
CA ARG A 875 -41.92 -5.92 45.29
C ARG A 875 -42.11 -5.31 43.89
N SER A 876 -41.08 -5.35 43.04
CA SER A 876 -41.10 -4.61 41.77
C SER A 876 -40.99 -5.53 40.56
N ILE A 877 -39.93 -6.34 40.46
CA ILE A 877 -39.60 -7.07 39.23
C ILE A 877 -40.49 -8.29 39.02
N LYS A 878 -40.77 -9.05 40.09
CA LYS A 878 -41.63 -10.24 40.00
C LYS A 878 -43.07 -9.88 39.61
N THR A 879 -43.61 -8.78 40.13
CA THR A 879 -44.97 -8.31 39.80
C THR A 879 -45.12 -7.97 38.31
N VAL A 880 -44.06 -7.43 37.71
CA VAL A 880 -44.02 -7.10 36.27
C VAL A 880 -43.86 -8.36 35.42
N LEU A 881 -43.00 -9.30 35.82
CA LEU A 881 -42.82 -10.59 35.12
C LEU A 881 -44.08 -11.48 35.17
N HIS A 882 -44.87 -11.40 36.24
CA HIS A 882 -46.15 -12.12 36.37
C HIS A 882 -47.31 -11.47 35.60
N SER A 883 -47.11 -10.30 34.98
CA SER A 883 -48.12 -9.67 34.14
C SER A 883 -48.32 -10.49 32.86
N LYS A 884 -49.38 -11.31 32.82
CA LYS A 884 -49.72 -12.18 31.68
C LYS A 884 -49.76 -11.44 30.34
N ILE A 885 -50.13 -10.17 30.33
CA ILE A 885 -50.23 -9.32 29.13
C ILE A 885 -48.84 -8.95 28.60
N LEU A 886 -47.92 -8.53 29.48
CA LEU A 886 -46.55 -8.16 29.09
C LEU A 886 -45.77 -9.40 28.59
N THR A 887 -45.93 -10.51 29.30
CA THR A 887 -45.31 -11.80 28.99
C THR A 887 -45.81 -12.38 27.67
N TYR A 888 -47.12 -12.33 27.41
CA TYR A 888 -47.70 -12.77 26.13
C TYR A 888 -47.25 -11.88 24.94
N CYS A 889 -47.25 -10.56 25.11
CA CYS A 889 -46.87 -9.63 24.04
C CYS A 889 -45.36 -9.63 23.72
N ILE A 890 -44.49 -9.92 24.70
CA ILE A 890 -43.02 -9.85 24.56
C ILE A 890 -42.40 -11.24 24.32
N LEU A 891 -42.79 -12.28 25.07
CA LEU A 891 -42.21 -13.63 24.95
C LEU A 891 -42.95 -14.49 23.91
N GLY A 892 -44.22 -14.19 23.60
CA GLY A 892 -45.01 -14.90 22.60
C GLY A 892 -44.78 -14.46 21.14
N ASN A 893 -44.05 -13.36 20.91
CA ASN A 893 -43.75 -12.89 19.56
C ASN A 893 -42.47 -13.56 19.01
N GLU A 894 -42.67 -14.65 18.28
CA GLU A 894 -41.64 -15.59 17.80
C GLU A 894 -40.50 -14.92 17.02
N LYS A 895 -40.78 -13.85 16.28
CA LYS A 895 -39.79 -13.17 15.43
C LYS A 895 -38.85 -12.25 16.22
N TRP A 896 -39.23 -11.81 17.41
CA TRP A 896 -38.60 -10.66 18.07
C TRP A 896 -37.58 -11.06 19.14
N LEU A 897 -37.97 -11.87 20.12
CA LEU A 897 -37.09 -12.20 21.26
C LEU A 897 -35.93 -13.11 20.84
N TRP A 898 -36.21 -14.07 19.96
CA TRP A 898 -35.28 -15.17 19.68
C TRP A 898 -34.35 -14.89 18.50
N LYS A 899 -34.79 -14.13 17.48
CA LYS A 899 -33.89 -13.57 16.44
C LYS A 899 -32.92 -12.55 17.06
N ALA A 900 -33.32 -11.83 18.11
CA ALA A 900 -32.47 -10.88 18.84
C ALA A 900 -31.49 -11.55 19.82
N LEU A 901 -31.85 -12.70 20.41
CA LEU A 901 -30.99 -13.49 21.31
C LEU A 901 -30.16 -14.56 20.59
N GLY A 902 -30.36 -14.77 19.28
CA GLY A 902 -29.58 -15.71 18.46
C GLY A 902 -29.87 -17.19 18.73
N VAL A 903 -31.06 -17.52 19.24
CA VAL A 903 -31.46 -18.90 19.61
C VAL A 903 -32.21 -19.57 18.45
N PRO A 904 -31.78 -20.75 17.98
CA PRO A 904 -32.43 -21.43 16.86
C PRO A 904 -33.75 -22.11 17.26
N PRO A 905 -34.68 -22.32 16.30
CA PRO A 905 -35.95 -23.01 16.55
C PRO A 905 -35.79 -24.42 17.16
N ALA A 906 -34.73 -25.14 16.79
CA ALA A 906 -34.44 -26.47 17.34
C ALA A 906 -34.25 -26.46 18.87
N GLN A 907 -33.58 -25.44 19.41
CA GLN A 907 -33.37 -25.32 20.86
C GLN A 907 -34.69 -25.00 21.59
N ARG A 908 -35.60 -24.24 20.96
CA ARG A 908 -36.96 -24.01 21.49
C ARG A 908 -37.77 -25.31 21.54
N ALA A 909 -37.70 -26.12 20.48
CA ALA A 909 -38.40 -27.41 20.46
C ALA A 909 -37.95 -28.34 21.60
N VAL A 910 -36.68 -28.26 22.02
CA VAL A 910 -36.19 -28.99 23.21
C VAL A 910 -36.87 -28.51 24.49
N ILE A 911 -37.05 -27.21 24.67
CA ILE A 911 -37.74 -26.62 25.84
C ILE A 911 -39.22 -27.05 25.86
N GLU A 912 -39.89 -26.98 24.71
CA GLU A 912 -41.31 -27.34 24.58
C GLU A 912 -41.55 -28.83 24.86
N ALA A 913 -40.70 -29.71 24.31
CA ALA A 913 -40.80 -31.14 24.53
C ALA A 913 -40.66 -31.51 26.01
N ASP A 914 -39.77 -30.84 26.74
CA ASP A 914 -39.60 -31.08 28.18
C ASP A 914 -40.76 -30.53 29.03
N PHE A 915 -41.35 -29.41 28.62
CA PHE A 915 -42.55 -28.88 29.28
C PHE A 915 -43.73 -29.87 29.15
N ILE A 916 -43.95 -30.42 27.95
CA ILE A 916 -45.00 -31.42 27.70
C ILE A 916 -44.75 -32.68 28.55
N LYS A 917 -43.53 -33.23 28.56
CA LYS A 917 -43.18 -34.39 29.40
C LYS A 917 -43.43 -34.14 30.89
N THR A 918 -43.21 -32.92 31.37
CA THR A 918 -43.39 -32.55 32.77
C THR A 918 -44.88 -32.37 33.12
N ALA A 919 -45.67 -31.83 32.19
CA ALA A 919 -47.12 -31.70 32.31
C ALA A 919 -47.82 -33.08 32.31
N ASP A 920 -47.43 -33.98 31.41
CA ASP A 920 -47.98 -35.36 31.34
C ASP A 920 -47.66 -36.18 32.59
N PHE A 921 -46.48 -35.98 33.20
CA PHE A 921 -46.09 -36.62 34.47
C PHE A 921 -46.88 -36.09 35.69
N SER A 922 -47.33 -34.83 35.63
CA SER A 922 -48.20 -34.22 36.64
C SER A 922 -49.61 -34.77 36.54
N GLU A 923 -50.16 -34.91 35.33
CA GLU A 923 -51.50 -35.47 35.11
C GLU A 923 -51.59 -36.97 35.45
N THR A 924 -50.54 -37.76 35.15
CA THR A 924 -50.50 -39.19 35.53
C THR A 924 -50.37 -39.44 37.03
N LYS A 925 -49.87 -38.49 37.83
CA LYS A 925 -49.92 -38.59 39.31
C LYS A 925 -51.32 -38.35 39.87
N THR A 926 -52.12 -37.50 39.23
CA THR A 926 -53.54 -37.33 39.57
C THR A 926 -54.43 -38.47 39.09
N ALA A 927 -54.04 -39.17 38.01
CA ALA A 927 -54.80 -40.29 37.45
C ALA A 927 -54.51 -41.65 38.13
N LYS A 928 -53.38 -41.82 38.83
CA LYS A 928 -53.06 -43.06 39.59
C LYS A 928 -53.80 -43.18 40.93
N LYS A 929 -55.13 -43.03 40.90
CA LYS A 929 -56.00 -43.45 42.00
C LYS A 929 -57.09 -44.45 41.60
N ASN A 930 -57.25 -44.80 40.32
CA ASN A 930 -58.19 -45.85 39.91
C ASN A 930 -57.66 -46.67 38.71
N ALA A 931 -57.80 -47.99 38.86
CA ALA A 931 -57.65 -49.06 37.87
C ALA A 931 -56.22 -49.45 37.43
N GLY A 932 -55.98 -50.76 37.50
CA GLY A 932 -54.74 -51.43 37.10
C GLY A 932 -54.76 -51.90 35.64
N GLU A 933 -53.59 -52.42 35.24
CA GLU A 933 -53.30 -53.22 34.05
C GLU A 933 -53.69 -52.60 32.69
N GLU A 934 -52.72 -51.99 32.01
CA GLU A 934 -52.23 -52.44 30.70
C GLU A 934 -51.04 -51.60 30.23
N TYR A 935 -50.04 -52.28 29.66
CA TYR A 935 -48.85 -51.73 29.02
C TYR A 935 -49.10 -51.63 27.51
N MET A 936 -48.48 -50.61 26.87
CA MET A 936 -48.26 -50.42 25.42
C MET A 936 -49.33 -49.65 24.62
N ALA A 937 -49.11 -48.34 24.43
CA ALA A 937 -49.23 -47.63 23.15
C ALA A 937 -48.66 -46.21 23.29
N PHE A 938 -47.48 -45.94 22.71
CA PHE A 938 -46.89 -44.61 22.55
C PHE A 938 -46.66 -44.38 21.07
N HIS A 939 -47.59 -43.73 20.37
CA HIS A 939 -47.38 -43.06 19.08
C HIS A 939 -48.65 -42.29 18.69
N GLU A 940 -48.76 -41.04 19.11
CA GLU A 940 -49.56 -40.02 18.41
C GLU A 940 -48.89 -38.65 18.69
N GLU A 941 -48.54 -37.92 17.62
CA GLU A 941 -48.02 -36.55 17.71
C GLU A 941 -49.15 -35.59 18.11
N PRO A 942 -48.90 -34.57 18.95
CA PRO A 942 -49.94 -33.61 19.33
C PRO A 942 -50.34 -32.73 18.13
N SER A 943 -51.61 -32.32 18.07
CA SER A 943 -52.11 -31.43 17.01
C SER A 943 -51.51 -30.01 17.09
N ASP A 944 -51.29 -29.39 15.92
CA ASP A 944 -50.64 -28.07 15.73
C ASP A 944 -51.30 -26.90 16.50
N GLU A 945 -52.59 -27.00 16.82
CA GLU A 945 -53.32 -25.96 17.57
C GLU A 945 -53.08 -26.03 19.09
N ALA A 946 -52.84 -27.22 19.65
CA ALA A 946 -52.51 -27.39 21.07
C ALA A 946 -51.06 -26.96 21.38
N LEU A 947 -50.14 -27.17 20.44
CA LEU A 947 -48.73 -26.76 20.52
C LEU A 947 -48.55 -25.23 20.54
N LYS A 948 -49.36 -24.48 19.77
CA LYS A 948 -49.29 -23.00 19.74
C LYS A 948 -49.73 -22.34 21.05
N SER A 949 -50.69 -22.92 21.79
CA SER A 949 -51.15 -22.37 23.08
C SER A 949 -50.25 -22.77 24.27
N SER A 950 -49.52 -23.88 24.18
CA SER A 950 -48.63 -24.40 25.23
C SER A 950 -47.20 -23.87 25.16
N SER A 951 -46.72 -23.52 23.96
CA SER A 951 -45.36 -23.00 23.74
C SER A 951 -45.02 -21.72 24.53
N GLY A 952 -45.95 -20.75 24.55
CA GLY A 952 -45.76 -19.51 25.32
C GLY A 952 -45.64 -19.76 26.83
N ASN A 953 -46.36 -20.75 27.35
CA ASN A 953 -46.29 -21.15 28.77
C ASN A 953 -45.00 -21.93 29.08
N ALA A 954 -44.56 -22.82 28.19
CA ALA A 954 -43.29 -23.53 28.31
C ALA A 954 -42.10 -22.56 28.41
N ILE A 955 -42.07 -21.55 27.55
CA ILE A 955 -41.04 -20.51 27.55
C ILE A 955 -41.12 -19.65 28.83
N TYR A 956 -42.32 -19.26 29.23
CA TYR A 956 -42.52 -18.47 30.45
C TYR A 956 -41.99 -19.20 31.69
N GLU A 957 -42.34 -20.48 31.85
CA GLU A 957 -41.83 -21.31 32.95
C GLU A 957 -40.32 -21.49 32.87
N TYR A 958 -39.77 -21.67 31.67
CA TYR A 958 -38.32 -21.77 31.48
C TYR A 958 -37.59 -20.51 31.94
N VAL A 959 -38.11 -19.34 31.58
CA VAL A 959 -37.57 -18.03 31.99
C VAL A 959 -37.67 -17.85 33.50
N LEU A 960 -38.82 -18.15 34.12
CA LEU A 960 -38.97 -18.06 35.58
C LEU A 960 -38.00 -18.99 36.33
N ASN A 961 -37.91 -20.26 35.89
CA ASN A 961 -37.00 -21.24 36.47
C ASN A 961 -35.51 -20.89 36.24
N THR A 962 -35.22 -20.03 35.27
CA THR A 962 -33.88 -19.47 35.05
C THR A 962 -33.58 -18.36 36.06
N PHE A 963 -34.42 -17.31 36.11
CA PHE A 963 -34.11 -16.08 36.85
C PHE A 963 -34.43 -16.13 38.35
N GLU A 964 -35.58 -16.69 38.76
CA GLU A 964 -36.00 -16.62 40.16
C GLU A 964 -35.03 -17.34 41.12
N PRO A 965 -34.52 -18.55 40.81
CA PRO A 965 -33.51 -19.20 41.64
C PRO A 965 -32.22 -18.37 41.76
N VAL A 966 -31.80 -17.69 40.68
CA VAL A 966 -30.57 -16.88 40.68
C VAL A 966 -30.67 -15.74 41.68
N ILE A 967 -31.79 -15.01 41.65
CA ILE A 967 -32.06 -13.90 42.57
C ILE A 967 -32.18 -14.39 44.02
N ASN A 968 -32.71 -15.60 44.22
CA ASN A 968 -32.87 -16.16 45.55
C ASN A 968 -31.56 -16.73 46.13
N THR A 969 -30.63 -17.19 45.31
CA THR A 969 -29.45 -17.96 45.78
C THR A 969 -28.12 -17.24 45.63
N THR A 970 -28.00 -16.29 44.69
CA THR A 970 -26.74 -15.57 44.41
C THR A 970 -26.92 -14.07 44.56
N LEU A 971 -25.97 -13.42 45.24
CA LEU A 971 -25.99 -11.97 45.40
C LEU A 971 -25.42 -11.31 44.13
N LEU A 972 -26.24 -10.54 43.41
CA LEU A 972 -25.85 -9.98 42.11
C LEU A 972 -24.66 -9.03 42.21
N SER A 973 -24.65 -8.17 43.23
CA SER A 973 -23.66 -7.10 43.43
C SER A 973 -22.21 -7.60 43.59
N THR A 974 -22.01 -8.84 44.06
CA THR A 974 -20.69 -9.38 44.39
C THR A 974 -20.39 -10.75 43.81
N GLN A 975 -21.39 -11.59 43.54
CA GLN A 975 -21.18 -12.99 43.15
C GLN A 975 -21.57 -13.30 41.70
N ASN A 976 -22.46 -12.50 41.11
CA ASN A 976 -23.06 -12.82 39.80
C ASN A 976 -22.89 -11.71 38.77
N HIS A 977 -21.71 -11.68 38.16
CA HIS A 977 -21.34 -10.67 37.17
C HIS A 977 -22.11 -10.80 35.86
N TYR A 978 -22.63 -11.98 35.51
CA TYR A 978 -23.35 -12.21 34.25
C TYR A 978 -24.60 -11.34 34.15
N TYR A 979 -25.44 -11.38 35.18
CA TYR A 979 -26.65 -10.55 35.25
C TYR A 979 -26.37 -9.12 35.68
N LEU A 980 -25.36 -8.90 36.56
CA LEU A 980 -24.99 -7.54 36.94
C LEU A 980 -24.51 -6.73 35.72
N LEU A 981 -23.75 -7.36 34.83
CA LEU A 981 -23.28 -6.76 33.58
C LEU A 981 -24.43 -6.33 32.68
N THR A 982 -25.47 -7.15 32.52
CA THR A 982 -26.60 -6.81 31.65
C THR A 982 -27.41 -5.62 32.17
N LEU A 983 -27.43 -5.43 33.50
CA LEU A 983 -28.12 -4.32 34.15
C LEU A 983 -27.29 -3.04 34.18
N LEU A 984 -25.98 -3.13 34.40
CA LEU A 984 -25.07 -1.97 34.54
C LEU A 984 -24.36 -1.58 33.24
N GLY A 985 -24.20 -2.52 32.31
CA GLY A 985 -23.40 -2.36 31.09
C GLY A 985 -21.89 -2.30 31.31
N HIS A 986 -21.41 -2.68 32.50
CA HIS A 986 -20.00 -2.80 32.86
C HIS A 986 -19.84 -3.76 34.05
N TYR A 987 -18.62 -4.28 34.26
CA TYR A 987 -18.27 -5.06 35.45
C TYR A 987 -17.89 -4.16 36.63
N THR A 988 -18.00 -4.70 37.84
CA THR A 988 -17.54 -4.04 39.06
C THR A 988 -16.29 -4.73 39.60
N PRO A 989 -15.39 -4.03 40.32
CA PRO A 989 -14.21 -4.66 40.92
C PRO A 989 -14.53 -5.80 41.90
N SER A 990 -15.75 -5.83 42.44
CA SER A 990 -16.24 -6.90 43.31
C SER A 990 -16.88 -8.07 42.56
N SER A 991 -17.40 -7.85 41.35
CA SER A 991 -18.15 -8.84 40.56
C SER A 991 -17.75 -8.74 39.09
N HIS A 992 -16.83 -9.61 38.68
CA HIS A 992 -16.25 -9.69 37.34
C HIS A 992 -15.83 -11.15 37.00
N PRO A 993 -15.62 -11.50 35.73
CA PRO A 993 -15.10 -12.81 35.34
C PRO A 993 -13.67 -13.05 35.86
N THR A 994 -13.27 -14.31 36.04
CA THR A 994 -12.00 -14.67 36.69
C THR A 994 -10.78 -14.10 35.96
N TYR A 995 -10.81 -14.05 34.63
CA TYR A 995 -9.67 -13.53 33.84
C TYR A 995 -9.39 -12.04 34.07
N LEU A 996 -10.39 -11.25 34.50
CA LEU A 996 -10.25 -9.82 34.81
C LEU A 996 -9.77 -9.53 36.24
N SER A 997 -9.49 -10.55 37.04
CA SER A 997 -8.92 -10.32 38.37
C SER A 997 -7.47 -9.83 38.27
N PRO A 998 -6.98 -9.00 39.23
CA PRO A 998 -5.58 -8.60 39.27
C PRO A 998 -4.62 -9.79 39.32
N LYS A 999 -5.01 -10.86 40.05
CA LYS A 999 -4.22 -12.10 40.16
C LYS A 999 -4.11 -12.84 38.82
N SER A 1000 -5.19 -12.86 38.06
CA SER A 1000 -5.22 -13.47 36.73
C SER A 1000 -4.39 -12.68 35.72
N HIS A 1001 -4.45 -11.35 35.79
CA HIS A 1001 -3.62 -10.49 34.93
C HIS A 1001 -2.13 -10.79 35.08
N VAL A 1002 -1.62 -10.93 36.31
CA VAL A 1002 -0.20 -11.29 36.57
C VAL A 1002 0.20 -12.64 35.97
N LYS A 1003 -0.74 -13.59 35.84
CA LYS A 1003 -0.48 -14.89 35.21
C LYS A 1003 -0.52 -14.79 33.69
N LEU A 1004 -1.51 -14.09 33.14
CA LEU A 1004 -1.77 -14.00 31.71
C LEU A 1004 -0.89 -12.98 30.98
N SER A 1005 -0.29 -12.02 31.69
CA SER A 1005 0.65 -11.05 31.10
C SER A 1005 2.08 -11.57 30.96
N LYS A 1006 2.35 -12.83 31.34
CA LYS A 1006 3.66 -13.45 31.13
C LYS A 1006 3.90 -13.69 29.63
N PRO A 1007 5.14 -13.50 29.11
CA PRO A 1007 5.42 -13.61 27.68
C PRO A 1007 4.98 -14.91 27.00
N ASN A 1008 4.94 -16.03 27.72
CA ASN A 1008 4.60 -17.34 27.19
C ASN A 1008 3.19 -17.84 27.57
N ALA A 1009 2.36 -17.01 28.19
CA ALA A 1009 1.06 -17.43 28.72
C ALA A 1009 0.10 -17.95 27.64
N PHE A 1010 0.25 -17.49 26.40
CA PHE A 1010 -0.63 -17.84 25.28
C PHE A 1010 0.05 -18.72 24.22
N ASN A 1011 1.25 -19.25 24.46
CA ASN A 1011 1.94 -20.10 23.48
C ASN A 1011 1.14 -21.36 23.11
N GLY A 1012 0.30 -21.86 24.03
CA GLY A 1012 -0.63 -22.97 23.82
C GLY A 1012 -2.00 -22.58 23.27
N LEU A 1013 -2.29 -21.31 22.97
CA LEU A 1013 -3.60 -20.89 22.45
C LEU A 1013 -3.63 -20.95 20.92
N ARG A 1014 -4.67 -21.55 20.34
CA ARG A 1014 -4.96 -21.55 18.90
C ARG A 1014 -6.40 -21.13 18.67
N ILE A 1015 -6.61 -20.09 17.87
CA ILE A 1015 -7.90 -19.49 17.55
C ILE A 1015 -8.23 -19.85 16.10
N HIS A 1016 -9.25 -20.68 15.92
CA HIS A 1016 -9.73 -21.21 14.64
C HIS A 1016 -11.00 -20.47 14.22
N THR A 1017 -11.10 -20.13 12.94
CA THR A 1017 -12.26 -19.42 12.39
C THR A 1017 -13.03 -20.32 11.45
N ASP A 1018 -13.70 -21.32 12.01
CA ASP A 1018 -14.31 -22.42 11.27
C ASP A 1018 -15.34 -23.17 12.12
N GLU A 1019 -16.03 -24.12 11.50
CA GLU A 1019 -16.87 -25.08 12.20
C GLU A 1019 -16.03 -26.11 12.97
N ILE A 1020 -16.59 -26.63 14.07
CA ILE A 1020 -15.92 -27.64 14.93
C ILE A 1020 -15.51 -28.88 14.12
N SER A 1021 -16.37 -29.32 13.20
CA SER A 1021 -16.14 -30.46 12.31
C SER A 1021 -14.93 -30.25 11.40
N GLU A 1022 -14.77 -29.06 10.81
CA GLU A 1022 -13.62 -28.71 9.96
C GLU A 1022 -12.31 -28.68 10.73
N VAL A 1023 -12.33 -28.11 11.94
CA VAL A 1023 -11.14 -28.06 12.82
C VAL A 1023 -10.73 -29.48 13.21
N ILE A 1024 -11.68 -30.31 13.63
CA ILE A 1024 -11.45 -31.71 14.00
C ILE A 1024 -10.93 -32.54 12.82
N ALA A 1025 -11.46 -32.33 11.61
CA ALA A 1025 -11.03 -33.06 10.42
C ALA A 1025 -9.52 -32.87 10.11
N ARG A 1026 -8.94 -31.76 10.57
CA ARG A 1026 -7.53 -31.40 10.42
C ARG A 1026 -6.69 -31.68 11.68
N MET A 1027 -7.24 -32.41 12.65
CA MET A 1027 -6.53 -32.89 13.83
C MET A 1027 -6.22 -34.37 13.70
N ARG A 1028 -5.08 -34.80 14.26
CA ARG A 1028 -4.78 -36.22 14.37
C ARG A 1028 -5.81 -36.93 15.27
N PRO A 1029 -6.18 -38.19 14.98
CA PRO A 1029 -7.03 -38.97 15.87
C PRO A 1029 -6.42 -39.10 17.28
N SER A 1030 -7.27 -39.22 18.30
CA SER A 1030 -6.83 -39.39 19.70
C SER A 1030 -5.89 -38.28 20.22
N THR A 1031 -6.18 -37.04 19.86
CA THR A 1031 -5.39 -35.86 20.24
C THR A 1031 -6.03 -35.12 21.42
N LEU A 1032 -7.33 -34.87 21.33
CA LEU A 1032 -8.08 -34.07 22.30
C LEU A 1032 -8.32 -34.85 23.60
N THR A 1033 -8.26 -34.17 24.75
CA THR A 1033 -8.61 -34.75 26.05
C THR A 1033 -9.91 -34.18 26.60
N ILE A 1034 -10.19 -32.91 26.33
CA ILE A 1034 -11.38 -32.19 26.76
C ILE A 1034 -11.98 -31.45 25.57
N VAL A 1035 -13.28 -31.57 25.36
CA VAL A 1035 -14.02 -30.79 24.37
C VAL A 1035 -15.21 -30.11 25.05
N VAL A 1036 -15.39 -28.81 24.82
CA VAL A 1036 -16.54 -28.03 25.31
C VAL A 1036 -17.34 -27.54 24.11
N VAL A 1037 -18.49 -28.18 23.85
CA VAL A 1037 -19.38 -27.84 22.72
C VAL A 1037 -20.52 -26.90 23.14
N MET A 1038 -20.54 -26.44 24.39
CA MET A 1038 -21.61 -25.59 24.93
C MET A 1038 -22.99 -26.20 24.63
N ASP A 1039 -23.94 -25.38 24.20
CA ASP A 1039 -25.28 -25.74 23.75
C ASP A 1039 -25.40 -25.93 22.23
N SER A 1040 -24.28 -26.01 21.50
CA SER A 1040 -24.32 -26.16 20.04
C SER A 1040 -25.07 -27.42 19.59
N MET A 1041 -25.17 -28.44 20.45
CA MET A 1041 -25.90 -29.68 20.16
C MET A 1041 -27.43 -29.47 20.14
N ASP A 1042 -27.95 -28.48 20.88
CA ASP A 1042 -29.38 -28.12 20.86
C ASP A 1042 -29.80 -27.47 19.53
N TRP A 1043 -28.83 -27.06 18.71
CA TRP A 1043 -29.08 -26.36 17.45
C TRP A 1043 -29.37 -27.34 16.31
N PHE A 1044 -29.12 -28.64 16.51
CA PHE A 1044 -29.38 -29.66 15.51
C PHE A 1044 -30.82 -30.20 15.63
N PRO A 1045 -31.53 -30.38 14.51
CA PRO A 1045 -32.81 -31.08 14.52
C PRO A 1045 -32.61 -32.60 14.73
N PRO A 1046 -33.52 -33.30 15.43
CA PRO A 1046 -33.45 -34.75 15.64
C PRO A 1046 -33.39 -35.57 14.34
N THR A 1047 -33.99 -35.05 13.26
CA THR A 1047 -34.06 -35.68 11.93
C THR A 1047 -32.78 -35.48 11.10
N GLY A 1048 -31.88 -34.60 11.52
CA GLY A 1048 -30.66 -34.26 10.79
C GLY A 1048 -29.49 -35.19 11.06
N GLN A 1049 -28.64 -35.42 10.04
CA GLN A 1049 -27.39 -36.19 10.22
C GLN A 1049 -26.24 -35.37 10.81
N GLN A 1050 -26.38 -34.05 10.95
CA GLN A 1050 -25.31 -33.15 11.37
C GLN A 1050 -24.80 -33.48 12.78
N ALA A 1051 -25.69 -33.73 13.74
CA ALA A 1051 -25.32 -34.12 15.10
C ALA A 1051 -24.54 -35.44 15.11
N VAL A 1052 -24.98 -36.45 14.34
CA VAL A 1052 -24.29 -37.75 14.20
C VAL A 1052 -22.89 -37.55 13.62
N LYS A 1053 -22.76 -36.77 12.54
CA LYS A 1053 -21.47 -36.45 11.90
C LYS A 1053 -20.51 -35.78 12.90
N GLN A 1054 -20.99 -34.79 13.66
CA GLN A 1054 -20.18 -34.10 14.68
C GLN A 1054 -19.77 -35.04 15.83
N ILE A 1055 -20.67 -35.87 16.35
CA ILE A 1055 -20.38 -36.83 17.43
C ILE A 1055 -19.35 -37.87 16.98
N ARG A 1056 -19.46 -38.39 15.75
CA ARG A 1056 -18.47 -39.32 15.17
C ARG A 1056 -17.10 -38.65 15.01
N ALA A 1057 -17.06 -37.41 14.53
CA ALA A 1057 -15.82 -36.64 14.43
C ALA A 1057 -15.18 -36.43 15.81
N LEU A 1058 -15.97 -36.10 16.83
CA LEU A 1058 -15.52 -35.99 18.21
C LEU A 1058 -14.94 -37.32 18.73
N ASN A 1059 -15.60 -38.45 18.46
CA ASN A 1059 -15.06 -39.77 18.83
C ASN A 1059 -13.68 -39.97 18.23
N LYS A 1060 -13.50 -39.69 16.92
CA LYS A 1060 -12.21 -39.86 16.24
C LYS A 1060 -11.10 -39.00 16.85
N ALA A 1061 -11.40 -37.74 17.17
CA ALA A 1061 -10.39 -36.80 17.68
C ALA A 1061 -10.05 -36.97 19.17
N LEU A 1062 -10.98 -37.46 19.98
CA LEU A 1062 -10.79 -37.65 21.42
C LEU A 1062 -9.98 -38.91 21.74
N LYS A 1063 -9.10 -38.80 22.75
CA LYS A 1063 -8.49 -39.97 23.39
C LYS A 1063 -9.55 -40.82 24.09
N VAL A 1064 -9.31 -42.12 24.24
CA VAL A 1064 -10.11 -42.96 25.14
C VAL A 1064 -10.04 -42.34 26.54
N LYS A 1065 -11.17 -42.29 27.25
CA LYS A 1065 -11.39 -41.51 28.48
C LYS A 1065 -11.38 -39.98 28.33
N GLY A 1066 -11.24 -39.47 27.11
CA GLY A 1066 -11.48 -38.06 26.80
C GLY A 1066 -12.94 -37.68 27.04
N ARG A 1067 -13.19 -36.41 27.37
CA ARG A 1067 -14.47 -35.93 27.87
C ARG A 1067 -15.03 -34.81 26.99
N VAL A 1068 -16.28 -34.95 26.56
CA VAL A 1068 -17.07 -33.87 25.97
C VAL A 1068 -17.98 -33.30 27.04
N MET A 1069 -17.93 -31.99 27.25
CA MET A 1069 -18.89 -31.25 28.04
C MET A 1069 -19.87 -30.54 27.13
N LEU A 1070 -21.15 -30.77 27.40
CA LEU A 1070 -22.26 -30.10 26.72
C LEU A 1070 -23.26 -29.59 27.75
N ARG A 1071 -23.93 -28.52 27.38
CA ARG A 1071 -25.05 -27.93 28.13
C ARG A 1071 -26.29 -28.03 27.25
N SER A 1072 -27.45 -28.19 27.88
CA SER A 1072 -28.71 -28.26 27.13
C SER A 1072 -29.79 -27.44 27.81
N ALA A 1073 -30.64 -26.83 26.98
CA ALA A 1073 -31.92 -26.28 27.40
C ALA A 1073 -32.90 -27.38 27.85
N GLY A 1074 -32.65 -28.65 27.48
CA GLY A 1074 -33.40 -29.80 27.97
C GLY A 1074 -32.76 -30.45 29.20
N LEU A 1075 -33.57 -31.15 30.00
CA LEU A 1075 -33.18 -32.03 31.09
C LEU A 1075 -32.56 -33.33 30.57
N GLU A 1076 -33.12 -33.89 29.49
CA GLU A 1076 -32.68 -35.14 28.85
C GLU A 1076 -32.78 -35.04 27.31
N PRO A 1077 -31.80 -34.39 26.65
CA PRO A 1077 -31.82 -34.19 25.20
C PRO A 1077 -31.62 -35.48 24.39
N TRP A 1078 -32.26 -35.53 23.21
CA TRP A 1078 -32.29 -36.70 22.33
C TRP A 1078 -30.91 -37.19 21.86
N TYR A 1079 -29.96 -36.26 21.65
CA TYR A 1079 -28.63 -36.57 21.13
C TYR A 1079 -27.73 -37.33 22.12
N LEU A 1080 -28.11 -37.46 23.40
CA LEU A 1080 -27.38 -38.30 24.37
C LEU A 1080 -27.43 -39.78 23.97
N LYS A 1081 -28.55 -40.24 23.39
CA LYS A 1081 -28.66 -41.59 22.85
C LYS A 1081 -27.68 -41.77 21.68
N VAL A 1082 -27.56 -40.77 20.83
CA VAL A 1082 -26.61 -40.75 19.70
C VAL A 1082 -25.16 -40.78 20.19
N PHE A 1083 -24.82 -40.06 21.26
CA PHE A 1083 -23.51 -40.19 21.92
C PHE A 1083 -23.26 -41.64 22.39
N GLY A 1084 -24.26 -42.27 23.04
CA GLY A 1084 -24.22 -43.68 23.44
C GLY A 1084 -23.94 -44.64 22.28
N GLU A 1085 -24.72 -44.52 21.21
CA GLU A 1085 -24.59 -45.32 19.98
C GLU A 1085 -23.23 -45.14 19.30
N ASN A 1086 -22.55 -44.00 19.50
CA ASN A 1086 -21.25 -43.70 18.93
C ASN A 1086 -20.10 -43.81 19.97
N GLY A 1087 -20.26 -44.67 20.99
CA GLY A 1087 -19.16 -45.11 21.86
C GLY A 1087 -18.85 -44.22 23.06
N PHE A 1088 -19.78 -43.36 23.48
CA PHE A 1088 -19.65 -42.51 24.67
C PHE A 1088 -20.54 -42.96 25.83
N SER A 1089 -20.03 -42.86 27.05
CA SER A 1089 -20.84 -42.93 28.28
C SER A 1089 -21.22 -41.52 28.72
N CYS A 1090 -22.52 -41.21 28.77
CA CYS A 1090 -23.03 -39.90 29.12
C CYS A 1090 -23.46 -39.86 30.60
N LYS A 1091 -22.87 -38.95 31.38
CA LYS A 1091 -23.23 -38.72 32.78
C LYS A 1091 -23.73 -37.29 32.98
N ARG A 1092 -24.93 -37.13 33.55
CA ARG A 1092 -25.43 -35.84 34.00
C ARG A 1092 -24.62 -35.39 35.20
N VAL A 1093 -23.94 -34.25 35.09
CA VAL A 1093 -23.10 -33.70 36.16
C VAL A 1093 -23.78 -32.55 36.89
N ALA A 1094 -24.75 -31.92 36.26
CA ALA A 1094 -25.58 -30.90 36.89
C ALA A 1094 -26.97 -30.87 36.22
N VAL A 1095 -28.01 -30.56 37.00
CA VAL A 1095 -29.39 -30.47 36.53
C VAL A 1095 -30.10 -29.37 37.31
N ARG A 1096 -30.94 -28.60 36.62
CA ARG A 1096 -31.75 -27.56 37.23
C ARG A 1096 -32.97 -28.20 37.89
N VAL A 1097 -33.00 -28.15 39.21
CA VAL A 1097 -34.17 -28.54 40.02
C VAL A 1097 -34.94 -27.28 40.38
N PRO A 1098 -36.29 -27.27 40.33
CA PRO A 1098 -37.09 -26.10 40.69
C PRO A 1098 -36.65 -25.47 42.01
N GLY A 1099 -36.45 -24.15 42.02
CA GLY A 1099 -36.01 -23.40 43.19
C GLY A 1099 -34.50 -23.44 43.48
N SER A 1100 -33.70 -24.13 42.67
CA SER A 1100 -32.24 -24.20 42.82
C SER A 1100 -31.50 -23.79 41.54
N CYS A 1101 -30.25 -23.35 41.68
CA CYS A 1101 -29.39 -23.02 40.55
C CYS A 1101 -28.41 -24.14 40.23
N ILE A 1102 -28.25 -24.43 38.94
CA ILE A 1102 -27.24 -25.38 38.44
C ILE A 1102 -25.81 -24.79 38.52
N ASP A 1103 -25.70 -23.49 38.26
CA ASP A 1103 -24.49 -22.65 38.35
C ASP A 1103 -24.91 -21.17 38.53
N ARG A 1104 -23.95 -20.22 38.54
CA ARG A 1104 -24.29 -18.79 38.73
C ARG A 1104 -25.10 -18.21 37.57
N VAL A 1105 -25.04 -18.82 36.39
CA VAL A 1105 -25.77 -18.34 35.21
C VAL A 1105 -27.18 -18.94 35.16
N ASN A 1106 -27.35 -20.22 35.49
CA ASN A 1106 -28.62 -20.94 35.51
C ASN A 1106 -29.43 -20.94 34.20
N MET A 1107 -28.79 -20.60 33.07
CA MET A 1107 -29.41 -20.49 31.75
C MET A 1107 -29.88 -21.84 31.20
N TYR A 1108 -29.13 -22.90 31.47
CA TYR A 1108 -29.36 -24.24 30.93
C TYR A 1108 -30.06 -25.15 31.93
N ALA A 1109 -30.87 -26.09 31.44
CA ALA A 1109 -31.60 -27.03 32.29
C ALA A 1109 -30.70 -28.21 32.74
N SER A 1110 -29.70 -28.59 31.95
CA SER A 1110 -28.77 -29.66 32.33
C SER A 1110 -27.35 -29.48 31.78
N THR A 1111 -26.38 -30.12 32.43
CA THR A 1111 -24.99 -30.21 31.99
C THR A 1111 -24.54 -31.67 32.04
N TRP A 1112 -23.89 -32.12 30.97
CA TRP A 1112 -23.49 -33.50 30.78
C TRP A 1112 -22.01 -33.62 30.44
N ILE A 1113 -21.42 -34.72 30.91
CA ILE A 1113 -20.09 -35.17 30.49
C ILE A 1113 -20.25 -36.49 29.74
N CYS A 1114 -19.92 -36.48 28.45
CA CYS A 1114 -19.87 -37.65 27.59
C CYS A 1114 -18.41 -38.13 27.52
N THR A 1115 -18.12 -39.26 28.14
CA THR A 1115 -16.76 -39.85 28.18
C THR A 1115 -16.60 -40.88 27.10
N LYS A 1116 -15.57 -40.77 26.27
CA LYS A 1116 -15.28 -41.77 25.23
C LYS A 1116 -14.83 -43.08 25.89
N GLU A 1117 -15.59 -44.14 25.68
CA GLU A 1117 -15.27 -45.49 26.18
C GLU A 1117 -14.67 -46.37 25.09
N VAL A 1118 -15.25 -46.30 23.88
CA VAL A 1118 -14.84 -47.14 22.73
C VAL A 1118 -14.52 -46.25 21.53
N GLY A 1119 -13.43 -46.58 20.83
CA GLY A 1119 -13.10 -45.97 19.55
C GLY A 1119 -13.88 -46.62 18.41
N LEU A 1120 -14.40 -45.83 17.48
CA LEU A 1120 -15.01 -46.36 16.25
C LEU A 1120 -13.91 -46.95 15.33
N GLU A 1121 -14.16 -48.11 14.73
CA GLU A 1121 -13.26 -48.71 13.73
C GLU A 1121 -13.15 -47.80 12.48
N GLN A 1122 -11.99 -47.83 11.81
CA GLN A 1122 -11.79 -47.05 10.58
C GLN A 1122 -12.63 -47.63 9.44
N GLU A 1123 -13.65 -46.93 8.98
CA GLU A 1123 -14.19 -47.15 7.64
C GLU A 1123 -13.07 -46.88 6.62
N ASP A 1124 -12.87 -47.82 5.69
CA ASP A 1124 -11.76 -47.87 4.73
C ASP A 1124 -11.57 -46.54 3.97
N ILE A 1125 -10.41 -45.91 4.20
CA ILE A 1125 -10.07 -44.55 3.74
C ILE A 1125 -9.85 -44.49 2.20
N LYS A 1126 -9.72 -45.63 1.52
CA LYS A 1126 -9.37 -45.69 0.09
C LYS A 1126 -10.41 -45.10 -0.86
N THR A 1127 -11.67 -44.96 -0.45
CA THR A 1127 -12.75 -44.57 -1.36
C THR A 1127 -12.99 -43.06 -1.42
N ARG A 1128 -12.47 -42.27 -0.47
CA ARG A 1128 -12.83 -40.84 -0.35
C ARG A 1128 -11.74 -39.86 -0.78
N THR A 1129 -10.47 -40.24 -0.67
CA THR A 1129 -9.32 -39.35 -0.97
C THR A 1129 -9.18 -39.01 -2.46
N ARG A 1130 -9.90 -39.72 -3.35
CA ARG A 1130 -9.86 -39.46 -4.79
C ARG A 1130 -10.97 -38.52 -5.30
N GLN A 1131 -11.94 -38.14 -4.46
CA GLN A 1131 -13.06 -37.28 -4.84
C GLN A 1131 -13.06 -35.88 -4.20
N THR A 1132 -12.37 -35.66 -3.08
CA THR A 1132 -12.25 -34.31 -2.51
C THR A 1132 -11.16 -33.50 -3.22
N SER A 1133 -11.42 -33.11 -4.46
CA SER A 1133 -10.86 -31.87 -4.99
C SER A 1133 -11.58 -30.69 -4.32
N LEU A 1134 -10.89 -29.57 -4.11
CA LEU A 1134 -11.45 -28.32 -3.55
C LEU A 1134 -12.72 -27.80 -4.29
N ALA A 1135 -13.09 -28.39 -5.42
CA ALA A 1135 -14.23 -28.02 -6.25
C ALA A 1135 -15.55 -28.74 -5.91
N GLU A 1136 -15.55 -29.82 -5.11
CA GLU A 1136 -16.76 -30.61 -4.80
C GLU A 1136 -17.21 -30.55 -3.32
N LEU A 1137 -16.83 -29.49 -2.60
CA LEU A 1137 -17.57 -29.06 -1.41
C LEU A 1137 -18.82 -28.30 -1.89
N GLU A 1138 -19.83 -29.03 -2.37
CA GLU A 1138 -21.17 -28.46 -2.46
C GLU A 1138 -21.58 -27.96 -1.08
N LEU A 1139 -21.91 -26.67 -1.00
CA LEU A 1139 -22.48 -26.02 0.17
C LEU A 1139 -23.86 -26.64 0.44
N GLU A 1140 -23.91 -27.73 1.19
CA GLU A 1140 -25.15 -28.15 1.84
C GLU A 1140 -25.56 -27.09 2.86
N ALA A 1141 -26.87 -26.80 2.93
CA ALA A 1141 -27.42 -25.80 3.83
C ALA A 1141 -26.97 -26.05 5.28
N PRO A 1142 -26.30 -25.06 5.92
CA PRO A 1142 -25.91 -25.19 7.32
C PRO A 1142 -27.15 -25.24 8.21
N ALA A 1143 -27.05 -25.88 9.38
CA ALA A 1143 -28.13 -26.01 10.35
C ALA A 1143 -28.74 -24.68 10.84
N MET A 1144 -28.09 -23.54 10.55
CA MET A 1144 -28.66 -22.21 10.69
C MET A 1144 -29.16 -21.68 9.34
N HIS A 1145 -30.39 -22.03 8.99
CA HIS A 1145 -31.22 -21.18 8.12
C HIS A 1145 -31.62 -19.94 8.94
N VAL A 1146 -30.91 -18.83 8.75
CA VAL A 1146 -31.45 -17.52 9.07
C VAL A 1146 -32.01 -16.99 7.77
N ASP A 1147 -33.26 -17.34 7.48
CA ASP A 1147 -33.98 -16.73 6.37
C ASP A 1147 -34.04 -15.21 6.60
N GLU A 1148 -33.73 -14.47 5.52
CA GLU A 1148 -33.51 -13.02 5.47
C GLU A 1148 -34.50 -12.21 6.35
#